data_AF-A0A937NN29-F1
#
_entry.id   AF-A0A937NN29-F1
#
_cell.length_a   1.000
_cell.length_b   1.000
_cell.length_c   1.000
_cell.angle_alpha   90.00
_cell.angle_beta   90.00
_cell.angle_gamma   90.00
#
_symmetry.space_group_name_H-M   'P 1'
#
loop_
_entity.id
_entity.type
_entity.pdbx_description
1 polymer ?
#
loop_
_entity_poly.entity_id
_entity_poly.type
_entity_poly.pdbx_seq_one_letter_code
_entity_poly.pdbx_strand_id
1 'polypeptide(L)'
;MNQTSRTHALFCLIGLLASLLLASIVLAARRHTLLQTSTTSYTPLSGVAEWEGNWEFSELGADPSQACTERVTIPFVGTDFALQVRRGNYRGYFFVSVDGEPANRLPREERGAYLVLTSPDCASQVVTIPIATGLNDGPHVAVVVAERGWDQWPLVGWSVSRTPDTTAYRWALVGLGALGLACLGGVVWWGARSRRQKARDRSRPASCIPRPASRVLHPASLLAPAAILIAAAAFYFSPWLPLTLISGLAMAALVLLRLDLGLALVAATAPFYLHPRPLLGKTFSMAEVTTLLCLASWGVRQIGQRQSSQYSGANVGQIANLPHLPRLIERIRQRQETGGKRQETESRKHPAPSILHSPFRILHAASSLDLAALFFVLAATASTIVAEYQHVALRELRVLVLEPALLYLLLRTSHLDDKDIWRIVDFFVAGAIVVSLIGLLQYALGVNVITAEQGFRRLRSVYGSPNSVGLYLGRVLPVLVAVALFGGSRGRRVAYGLAVVPLGLAVLFSFSKGALILGIPISLLVLGLLASGPWFWASLGAMAVAAVAAVPLLRTPRFASLLDTQSGTTFFRLQLWRSSWTMFLDHPWLGVGPDNFLYHYRSRYILPAAWQERNISQAHNILLDYATRMGIAGLVAGAWLQAAFWRLALPLRRTTDPDRRALALGLMGSMANFLAHGLVDASHFLIDLAFAFFLTLGLVQWLASETRMSRRDEWHE
;
A
#
# COMPACT_ATOMS: atom_id res chain seq x y z
N MET A 1 38.61 4.35 1.83
CA MET A 1 38.06 4.70 0.50
C MET A 1 39.30 4.90 -0.37
N ASN A 2 39.56 4.01 -1.33
CA ASN A 2 40.69 4.22 -2.25
C ASN A 2 40.46 5.51 -3.04
N GLN A 3 41.54 6.24 -3.29
CA GLN A 3 41.53 7.54 -3.96
C GLN A 3 40.87 7.46 -5.35
N THR A 4 41.07 6.34 -6.05
CA THR A 4 40.43 6.02 -7.33
C THR A 4 38.91 5.85 -7.22
N SER A 5 38.38 5.16 -6.21
CA SER A 5 36.92 5.01 -6.06
C SER A 5 36.23 6.33 -5.67
N ARG A 6 36.96 7.24 -5.01
CA ARG A 6 36.49 8.61 -4.73
C ARG A 6 36.40 9.44 -6.00
N THR A 7 37.41 9.37 -6.86
CA THR A 7 37.43 10.15 -8.10
C THR A 7 36.32 9.72 -9.06
N HIS A 8 36.05 8.41 -9.21
CA HIS A 8 34.98 7.94 -10.07
C HIS A 8 33.58 8.28 -9.54
N ALA A 9 33.34 8.14 -8.24
CA ALA A 9 32.07 8.54 -7.63
C ALA A 9 31.84 10.07 -7.72
N LEU A 10 32.91 10.85 -7.57
CA LEU A 10 32.87 12.31 -7.74
C LEU A 10 32.59 12.69 -9.20
N PHE A 11 33.19 12.00 -10.16
CA PHE A 11 32.94 12.23 -11.59
C PHE A 11 31.48 11.94 -11.96
N CYS A 12 30.91 10.83 -11.48
CA CYS A 12 29.50 10.52 -11.64
C CYS A 12 28.58 11.56 -10.96
N LEU A 13 28.97 12.07 -9.78
CA LEU A 13 28.21 13.10 -9.07
C LEU A 13 28.22 14.44 -9.82
N ILE A 14 29.38 14.84 -10.36
CA ILE A 14 29.53 16.04 -11.19
C ILE A 14 28.70 15.89 -12.47
N GLY A 15 28.74 14.72 -13.12
CA GLY A 15 27.92 14.43 -14.31
C GLY A 15 26.42 14.54 -14.03
N LEU A 16 25.96 14.03 -12.88
CA LEU A 16 24.58 14.17 -12.44
C LEU A 16 24.19 15.64 -12.24
N LEU A 17 25.00 16.40 -11.51
CA LEU A 17 24.75 17.83 -11.26
C LEU A 17 24.75 18.65 -12.55
N ALA A 18 25.66 18.37 -13.48
CA ALA A 18 25.71 19.00 -14.79
C ALA A 18 24.47 18.68 -15.64
N SER A 19 24.00 17.42 -15.65
CA SER A 19 22.77 17.05 -16.35
C SER A 19 21.53 17.77 -15.79
N LEU A 20 21.48 17.95 -14.47
CA LEU A 20 20.39 18.66 -13.80
C LEU A 20 20.42 20.15 -14.14
N LEU A 21 21.59 20.78 -14.10
CA LEU A 21 21.76 22.19 -14.44
C LEU A 21 21.37 22.46 -15.91
N LEU A 22 21.85 21.62 -16.85
CA LEU A 22 21.50 21.73 -18.26
C LEU A 22 20.00 21.51 -18.48
N ALA A 23 19.39 20.57 -17.77
CA ALA A 23 17.95 20.37 -17.84
C ALA A 23 17.18 21.60 -17.34
N SER A 24 17.64 22.26 -16.26
CA SER A 24 17.08 23.53 -15.78
C SER A 24 17.19 24.65 -16.82
N ILE A 25 18.32 24.76 -17.53
CA ILE A 25 18.50 25.75 -18.60
C ILE A 25 17.56 25.48 -19.77
N VAL A 26 17.48 24.23 -20.24
CA VAL A 26 16.58 23.82 -21.33
C VAL A 26 15.11 24.06 -20.94
N LEU A 27 14.74 23.81 -19.68
CA LEU A 27 13.41 24.12 -19.15
C LEU A 27 13.14 25.63 -19.12
N ALA A 28 14.11 26.45 -18.73
CA ALA A 28 13.98 27.90 -18.72
C ALA A 28 13.83 28.49 -20.13
N ALA A 29 14.62 28.00 -21.09
CA ALA A 29 14.52 28.38 -22.50
C ALA A 29 13.16 27.97 -23.08
N ARG A 30 12.73 26.72 -22.86
CA ARG A 30 11.40 26.25 -23.27
C ARG A 30 10.29 27.12 -22.70
N ARG A 31 10.38 27.51 -21.42
CA ARG A 31 9.40 28.40 -20.78
C ARG A 31 9.36 29.76 -21.44
N HIS A 32 10.50 30.35 -21.78
CA HIS A 32 10.56 31.63 -22.48
C HIS A 32 9.91 31.55 -23.87
N THR A 33 10.15 30.49 -24.63
CA THR A 33 9.50 30.27 -25.93
C THR A 33 7.98 30.13 -25.79
N LEU A 34 7.51 29.42 -24.78
CA LEU A 34 6.06 29.26 -24.52
C LEU A 34 5.36 30.57 -24.15
N LEU A 35 6.07 31.56 -23.60
CA LEU A 35 5.50 32.89 -23.29
C LEU A 35 5.18 33.71 -24.55
N GLN A 36 5.64 33.30 -25.74
CA GLN A 36 5.33 33.96 -27.02
C GLN A 36 4.03 33.44 -27.66
N THR A 37 3.24 32.64 -26.95
CA THR A 37 1.97 32.11 -27.44
C THR A 37 0.94 33.24 -27.59
N SER A 38 0.37 33.40 -28.78
CA SER A 38 -0.80 34.25 -29.00
C SER A 38 -2.08 33.42 -28.81
N THR A 39 -2.96 33.85 -27.93
CA THR A 39 -4.28 33.21 -27.69
C THR A 39 -5.39 34.19 -27.99
N THR A 40 -6.36 33.77 -28.80
CA THR A 40 -7.58 34.52 -29.09
C THR A 40 -8.77 33.75 -28.55
N SER A 41 -9.65 34.44 -27.82
CA SER A 41 -10.85 33.86 -27.21
C SER A 41 -12.12 34.38 -27.89
N TYR A 42 -13.11 33.51 -28.00
CA TYR A 42 -14.39 33.76 -28.66
C TYR A 42 -15.53 33.35 -27.74
N THR A 43 -16.66 34.03 -27.87
CA THR A 43 -17.93 33.66 -27.22
C THR A 43 -18.90 33.09 -28.25
N PRO A 44 -19.95 32.37 -27.82
CA PRO A 44 -21.01 31.92 -28.71
C PRO A 44 -21.68 33.04 -29.53
N LEU A 45 -21.66 34.27 -29.02
CA LEU A 45 -22.20 35.46 -29.67
C LEU A 45 -21.25 36.10 -30.70
N SER A 46 -20.06 35.54 -30.91
CA SER A 46 -19.04 36.12 -31.81
C SER A 46 -19.39 36.03 -33.31
N GLY A 47 -20.39 35.22 -33.69
CA GLY A 47 -20.78 35.01 -35.09
C GLY A 47 -19.80 34.16 -35.91
N VAL A 48 -18.77 33.58 -35.29
CA VAL A 48 -17.75 32.77 -35.99
C VAL A 48 -18.17 31.31 -36.18
N ALA A 49 -19.03 30.78 -35.30
CA ALA A 49 -19.44 29.38 -35.31
C ALA A 49 -20.82 29.18 -35.98
N GLU A 50 -21.00 28.02 -36.61
CA GLU A 50 -22.27 27.58 -37.19
C GLU A 50 -22.99 26.65 -36.22
N TRP A 51 -24.27 26.93 -35.96
CA TRP A 51 -25.06 26.24 -34.94
C TRP A 51 -26.20 25.43 -35.58
N GLU A 52 -26.33 24.17 -35.21
CA GLU A 52 -27.39 23.25 -35.62
C GLU A 52 -28.17 22.77 -34.38
N GLY A 53 -29.51 22.73 -34.49
CA GLY A 53 -30.40 22.38 -33.38
C GLY A 53 -30.90 23.60 -32.60
N ASN A 54 -31.59 23.34 -31.48
CA ASN A 54 -32.26 24.38 -30.69
C ASN A 54 -31.35 24.89 -29.56
N TRP A 55 -30.33 25.67 -29.90
CA TRP A 55 -29.48 26.33 -28.91
C TRP A 55 -30.12 27.62 -28.37
N GLU A 56 -30.02 27.84 -27.06
CA GLU A 56 -30.29 29.13 -26.44
C GLU A 56 -28.98 29.90 -26.21
N PHE A 57 -29.01 31.23 -26.33
CA PHE A 57 -27.82 32.07 -26.23
C PHE A 57 -28.02 33.21 -25.23
N SER A 58 -27.01 33.47 -24.41
CA SER A 58 -26.96 34.63 -23.51
C SER A 58 -25.51 35.04 -23.23
N GLU A 59 -25.31 36.07 -22.40
CA GLU A 59 -23.98 36.43 -21.88
C GLU A 59 -23.33 35.29 -21.07
N LEU A 60 -24.12 34.32 -20.60
CA LEU A 60 -23.62 33.16 -19.86
C LEU A 60 -22.98 32.10 -20.77
N GLY A 61 -23.26 32.12 -22.08
CA GLY A 61 -22.81 31.14 -23.06
C GLY A 61 -23.94 30.63 -23.96
N ALA A 62 -23.74 29.43 -24.52
CA ALA A 62 -24.73 28.68 -25.28
C ALA A 62 -25.23 27.49 -24.46
N ASP A 63 -26.54 27.27 -24.48
CA ASP A 63 -27.23 26.21 -23.76
C ASP A 63 -27.95 25.27 -24.73
N PRO A 64 -27.69 23.95 -24.69
CA PRO A 64 -28.33 22.99 -25.58
C PRO A 64 -29.74 22.65 -25.08
N SER A 65 -30.65 22.29 -25.99
CA SER A 65 -31.98 21.81 -25.58
C SER A 65 -31.96 20.38 -25.02
N GLN A 66 -33.11 19.92 -24.52
CA GLN A 66 -33.29 18.55 -24.04
C GLN A 66 -33.27 17.50 -25.17
N ALA A 67 -33.31 17.92 -26.45
CA ALA A 67 -33.34 17.01 -27.59
C ALA A 67 -32.03 16.21 -27.77
N CYS A 68 -30.91 16.69 -27.22
CA CYS A 68 -29.59 16.04 -27.27
C CYS A 68 -29.10 15.74 -28.70
N THR A 69 -29.40 16.63 -29.64
CA THR A 69 -28.96 16.58 -31.05
C THR A 69 -28.19 17.84 -31.46
N GLU A 70 -27.94 18.73 -30.51
CA GLU A 70 -27.31 20.03 -30.71
C GLU A 70 -25.85 19.90 -31.13
N ARG A 71 -25.53 20.55 -32.24
CA ARG A 71 -24.18 20.56 -32.82
C ARG A 71 -23.74 21.99 -33.06
N VAL A 72 -22.45 22.24 -32.88
CA VAL A 72 -21.79 23.47 -33.30
C VAL A 72 -20.51 23.15 -34.07
N THR A 73 -20.32 23.84 -35.18
CA THR A 73 -19.15 23.76 -36.05
C THR A 73 -18.36 25.04 -35.93
N ILE A 74 -17.10 24.93 -35.53
CA ILE A 74 -16.23 26.05 -35.16
C ILE A 74 -15.00 26.04 -36.08
N PRO A 75 -14.95 26.90 -37.11
CA PRO A 75 -13.73 27.10 -37.90
C PRO A 75 -12.69 27.88 -37.08
N PHE A 76 -11.42 27.48 -37.19
CA PHE A 76 -10.31 28.21 -36.55
C PHE A 76 -9.01 28.10 -37.32
N VAL A 77 -8.05 28.99 -37.02
CA VAL A 77 -6.69 28.96 -37.57
C VAL A 77 -5.69 29.01 -36.42
N GLY A 78 -4.91 27.95 -36.23
CA GLY A 78 -3.92 27.87 -35.15
C GLY A 78 -3.48 26.43 -34.87
N THR A 79 -2.63 26.25 -33.86
CA THR A 79 -2.02 24.96 -33.51
C THR A 79 -2.72 24.26 -32.35
N ASP A 80 -3.52 25.00 -31.56
CA ASP A 80 -4.19 24.50 -30.37
C ASP A 80 -5.61 25.06 -30.27
N PHE A 81 -6.54 24.21 -29.83
CA PHE A 81 -7.95 24.53 -29.64
C PHE A 81 -8.39 24.11 -28.24
N ALA A 82 -9.09 24.99 -27.54
CA ALA A 82 -9.61 24.75 -26.20
C ALA A 82 -11.04 25.28 -26.06
N LEU A 83 -11.88 24.58 -25.29
CA LEU A 83 -13.23 25.02 -24.97
C LEU A 83 -13.26 25.64 -23.57
N GLN A 84 -13.89 26.80 -23.46
CA GLN A 84 -14.27 27.37 -22.17
C GLN A 84 -15.65 26.83 -21.82
N VAL A 85 -15.71 26.04 -20.76
CA VAL A 85 -16.93 25.31 -20.37
C VAL A 85 -17.31 25.62 -18.94
N ARG A 86 -18.62 25.68 -18.68
CA ARG A 86 -19.15 25.78 -17.32
C ARG A 86 -19.40 24.38 -16.79
N ARG A 87 -18.64 23.95 -15.80
CA ARG A 87 -18.76 22.64 -15.17
C ARG A 87 -19.45 22.74 -13.83
N GLY A 88 -20.17 21.69 -13.42
CA GLY A 88 -20.91 21.70 -12.16
C GLY A 88 -21.38 20.33 -11.69
N ASN A 89 -22.28 20.30 -10.71
CA ASN A 89 -22.89 19.07 -10.20
C ASN A 89 -24.03 18.57 -11.10
N TYR A 90 -23.77 18.38 -12.38
CA TYR A 90 -24.76 17.90 -13.35
C TYR A 90 -24.11 16.91 -14.32
N ARG A 91 -24.94 16.15 -15.04
CA ARG A 91 -24.50 15.22 -16.09
C ARG A 91 -24.57 15.92 -17.44
N GLY A 92 -23.44 16.02 -18.13
CA GLY A 92 -23.37 16.51 -19.49
C GLY A 92 -22.05 16.13 -20.13
N TYR A 93 -22.07 15.94 -21.44
CA TYR A 93 -20.90 15.60 -22.24
C TYR A 93 -20.87 16.42 -23.53
N PHE A 94 -19.66 16.78 -23.95
CA PHE A 94 -19.40 17.27 -25.29
C PHE A 94 -18.58 16.24 -26.05
N PHE A 95 -19.09 15.75 -27.17
CA PHE A 95 -18.32 14.94 -28.11
C PHE A 95 -17.63 15.87 -29.10
N VAL A 96 -16.31 15.80 -29.20
CA VAL A 96 -15.52 16.76 -29.95
C VAL A 96 -14.61 16.06 -30.95
N SER A 97 -14.66 16.53 -32.20
CA SER A 97 -13.75 16.14 -33.27
C SER A 97 -13.09 17.38 -33.87
N VAL A 98 -11.87 17.22 -34.39
CA VAL A 98 -11.14 18.24 -35.14
C VAL A 98 -10.73 17.61 -36.47
N ASP A 99 -11.13 18.25 -37.57
CA ASP A 99 -10.91 17.78 -38.94
C ASP A 99 -11.44 16.36 -39.20
N GLY A 100 -12.60 16.03 -38.61
CA GLY A 100 -13.23 14.71 -38.71
C GLY A 100 -12.63 13.65 -37.80
N GLU A 101 -11.50 13.92 -37.14
CA GLU A 101 -10.83 12.99 -36.23
C GLU A 101 -11.16 13.30 -34.76
N PRO A 102 -11.27 12.28 -33.88
CA PRO A 102 -11.49 12.49 -32.46
C PRO A 102 -10.40 13.37 -31.82
N ALA A 103 -10.82 14.42 -31.10
CA ALA A 103 -9.91 15.38 -30.47
C ALA A 103 -8.77 14.71 -29.68
N ASN A 104 -7.52 15.15 -29.91
CA ASN A 104 -6.32 14.43 -29.48
C ASN A 104 -5.93 14.64 -28.00
N ARG A 105 -6.63 15.51 -27.26
CA ARG A 105 -6.43 15.71 -25.80
C ARG A 105 -7.54 15.15 -24.93
N LEU A 106 -8.62 14.68 -25.54
CA LEU A 106 -9.78 14.16 -24.84
C LEU A 106 -9.74 12.62 -24.77
N PRO A 107 -10.28 12.02 -23.70
CA PRO A 107 -10.54 10.58 -23.65
C PRO A 107 -11.50 10.17 -24.76
N ARG A 108 -11.41 8.91 -25.20
CA ARG A 108 -12.15 8.38 -26.34
C ARG A 108 -13.02 7.18 -25.95
N GLU A 109 -14.19 7.10 -26.53
CA GLU A 109 -15.06 5.91 -26.55
C GLU A 109 -15.46 5.57 -27.99
N GLU A 110 -16.31 4.54 -28.17
CA GLU A 110 -16.74 4.08 -29.51
C GLU A 110 -17.37 5.19 -30.38
N ARG A 111 -17.98 6.20 -29.75
CA ARG A 111 -18.62 7.34 -30.42
C ARG A 111 -17.67 8.50 -30.77
N GLY A 112 -16.44 8.50 -30.25
CA GLY A 112 -15.47 9.57 -30.46
C GLY A 112 -14.84 10.09 -29.16
N ALA A 113 -14.18 11.25 -29.24
CA ALA A 113 -13.56 11.88 -28.10
C ALA A 113 -14.57 12.73 -27.34
N TYR A 114 -14.56 12.67 -26.00
CA TYR A 114 -15.58 13.32 -25.18
C TYR A 114 -14.98 14.15 -24.04
N LEU A 115 -15.69 15.21 -23.66
CA LEU A 115 -15.39 16.10 -22.55
C LEU A 115 -16.52 15.98 -21.51
N VAL A 116 -16.14 15.74 -20.26
CA VAL A 116 -17.08 15.61 -19.13
C VAL A 116 -17.38 16.98 -18.53
N LEU A 117 -18.65 17.38 -18.51
CA LEU A 117 -19.08 18.69 -17.98
C LEU A 117 -19.27 18.70 -16.46
N THR A 118 -19.18 17.54 -15.82
CA THR A 118 -19.25 17.44 -14.37
C THR A 118 -17.96 17.91 -13.73
N SER A 119 -18.01 18.80 -12.76
CA SER A 119 -16.80 19.21 -12.05
C SER A 119 -16.27 18.12 -11.11
N PRO A 120 -14.94 18.02 -10.92
CA PRO A 120 -14.33 17.02 -10.03
C PRO A 120 -14.87 17.06 -8.59
N ASP A 121 -15.07 18.27 -8.07
CA ASP A 121 -15.52 18.60 -6.72
C ASP A 121 -17.02 18.88 -6.62
N CYS A 122 -17.76 18.74 -7.73
CA CYS A 122 -19.16 19.13 -7.86
C CYS A 122 -19.44 20.63 -7.65
N ALA A 123 -18.42 21.50 -7.62
CA ALA A 123 -18.61 22.95 -7.56
C ALA A 123 -18.86 23.53 -8.96
N SER A 124 -19.67 24.58 -9.06
CA SER A 124 -19.85 25.30 -10.32
C SER A 124 -18.59 26.10 -10.64
N GLN A 125 -18.01 25.89 -11.82
CA GLN A 125 -16.78 26.56 -12.24
C GLN A 125 -16.71 26.71 -13.76
N VAL A 126 -16.25 27.87 -14.24
CA VAL A 126 -15.93 28.09 -15.65
C VAL A 126 -14.45 27.82 -15.85
N VAL A 127 -14.11 26.86 -16.70
CA VAL A 127 -12.73 26.41 -16.92
C VAL A 127 -12.44 26.28 -18.41
N THR A 128 -11.20 26.56 -18.80
CA THR A 128 -10.73 26.34 -20.17
C THR A 128 -10.06 24.98 -20.26
N ILE A 129 -10.60 24.10 -21.10
CA ILE A 129 -10.13 22.73 -21.29
C ILE A 129 -9.48 22.60 -22.67
N PRO A 130 -8.18 22.25 -22.75
CA PRO A 130 -7.53 21.92 -24.01
C PRO A 130 -8.21 20.73 -24.68
N ILE A 131 -8.64 20.91 -25.93
CA ILE A 131 -9.33 19.90 -26.75
C ILE A 131 -8.36 19.25 -27.73
N ALA A 132 -7.59 20.09 -28.43
CA ALA A 132 -6.59 19.66 -29.37
C ALA A 132 -5.33 20.50 -29.23
N THR A 133 -4.15 19.87 -29.32
CA THR A 133 -2.86 20.56 -29.30
C THR A 133 -1.90 19.94 -30.30
N GLY A 134 -0.94 20.71 -30.79
CA GLY A 134 0.07 20.23 -31.73
C GLY A 134 -0.51 19.90 -33.11
N LEU A 135 -1.52 20.67 -33.53
CA LEU A 135 -2.00 20.67 -34.90
C LEU A 135 -1.01 21.41 -35.80
N ASN A 136 -1.09 21.18 -37.11
CA ASN A 136 -0.32 21.97 -38.07
C ASN A 136 -0.77 23.44 -38.01
N ASP A 137 0.13 24.41 -38.19
CA ASP A 137 -0.32 25.81 -38.23
C ASP A 137 -1.08 26.08 -39.53
N GLY A 138 -2.41 26.20 -39.43
CA GLY A 138 -3.29 26.29 -40.58
C GLY A 138 -4.77 26.32 -40.20
N PRO A 139 -5.67 26.30 -41.20
CA PRO A 139 -7.11 26.24 -40.98
C PRO A 139 -7.56 24.84 -40.54
N HIS A 140 -8.47 24.81 -39.57
CA HIS A 140 -9.04 23.61 -38.97
C HIS A 140 -10.53 23.80 -38.67
N VAL A 141 -11.26 22.69 -38.51
CA VAL A 141 -12.67 22.71 -38.14
C VAL A 141 -12.90 21.82 -36.92
N ALA A 142 -13.38 22.42 -35.82
CA ALA A 142 -13.80 21.69 -34.64
C ALA A 142 -15.34 21.49 -34.66
N VAL A 143 -15.80 20.27 -34.47
CA VAL A 143 -17.23 19.95 -34.34
C VAL A 143 -17.50 19.49 -32.91
N VAL A 144 -18.44 20.14 -32.24
CA VAL A 144 -18.87 19.83 -30.88
C VAL A 144 -20.34 19.39 -30.91
N VAL A 145 -20.62 18.20 -30.38
CA VAL A 145 -21.98 17.67 -30.23
C VAL A 145 -22.30 17.58 -28.74
N ALA A 146 -23.39 18.22 -28.33
CA ALA A 146 -23.82 18.23 -26.94
C ALA A 146 -24.70 17.03 -26.61
N GLU A 147 -24.40 16.38 -25.49
CA GLU A 147 -25.26 15.37 -24.87
C GLU A 147 -25.58 15.79 -23.44
N ARG A 148 -26.83 16.18 -23.22
CA ARG A 148 -27.32 16.80 -21.98
C ARG A 148 -26.65 18.14 -21.65
N GLY A 149 -26.80 18.60 -20.41
CA GLY A 149 -26.24 19.87 -19.95
C GLY A 149 -27.13 21.09 -20.19
N TRP A 150 -28.37 20.89 -20.63
CA TRP A 150 -29.41 21.93 -20.70
C TRP A 150 -29.66 22.57 -19.32
N ASP A 151 -30.11 23.82 -19.31
CA ASP A 151 -30.26 24.70 -18.16
C ASP A 151 -28.95 24.97 -17.39
N GLN A 152 -27.79 24.65 -17.97
CA GLN A 152 -26.49 24.81 -17.29
C GLN A 152 -25.56 25.81 -17.99
N TRP A 153 -25.90 26.28 -19.19
CA TRP A 153 -25.04 27.15 -20.00
C TRP A 153 -23.61 26.58 -20.18
N PRO A 154 -23.49 25.32 -20.64
CA PRO A 154 -22.26 24.54 -20.56
C PRO A 154 -21.14 25.04 -21.49
N LEU A 155 -21.47 25.64 -22.64
CA LEU A 155 -20.48 26.17 -23.59
C LEU A 155 -20.36 27.68 -23.44
N VAL A 156 -19.35 28.14 -22.70
CA VAL A 156 -19.12 29.57 -22.42
C VAL A 156 -18.37 30.25 -23.58
N GLY A 157 -17.49 29.51 -24.26
CA GLY A 157 -16.68 30.03 -25.35
C GLY A 157 -15.61 29.04 -25.79
N TRP A 158 -14.67 29.51 -26.60
CA TRP A 158 -13.51 28.74 -27.02
C TRP A 158 -12.30 29.65 -27.20
N SER A 159 -11.11 29.06 -27.20
CA SER A 159 -9.87 29.77 -27.44
C SER A 159 -9.00 28.99 -28.41
N VAL A 160 -8.30 29.76 -29.25
CA VAL A 160 -7.39 29.26 -30.27
C VAL A 160 -6.02 29.83 -29.95
N SER A 161 -5.02 28.97 -29.92
CA SER A 161 -3.64 29.41 -29.70
C SER A 161 -2.74 28.99 -30.85
N ARG A 162 -1.71 29.81 -31.10
CA ARG A 162 -0.58 29.49 -31.97
C ARG A 162 0.66 29.34 -31.09
N THR A 163 0.98 28.11 -30.71
CA THR A 163 2.15 27.78 -29.88
C THR A 163 3.38 27.51 -30.76
N PRO A 164 4.57 28.00 -30.40
CA PRO A 164 5.79 27.69 -31.14
C PRO A 164 6.19 26.22 -30.99
N ASP A 165 6.83 25.63 -32.01
CA ASP A 165 7.32 24.25 -31.94
C ASP A 165 8.39 24.09 -30.84
N THR A 166 8.12 23.20 -29.88
CA THR A 166 9.03 22.89 -28.75
C THR A 166 9.67 21.50 -28.83
N THR A 167 9.56 20.81 -29.97
CA THR A 167 10.01 19.41 -30.15
C THR A 167 11.49 19.22 -29.84
N ALA A 168 12.34 20.16 -30.25
CA ALA A 168 13.78 20.13 -29.98
C ALA A 168 14.11 20.13 -28.47
N TYR A 169 13.41 20.95 -27.67
CA TYR A 169 13.62 21.02 -26.21
C TYR A 169 13.20 19.72 -25.52
N ARG A 170 12.13 19.07 -26.00
CA ARG A 170 11.65 17.80 -25.44
C ARG A 170 12.70 16.70 -25.61
N TRP A 171 13.30 16.58 -26.79
CA TRP A 171 14.36 15.61 -27.05
C TRP A 171 15.63 15.90 -26.25
N ALA A 172 16.00 17.16 -26.10
CA ALA A 172 17.13 17.55 -25.25
C ALA A 172 16.92 17.11 -23.78
N LEU A 173 15.72 17.28 -23.23
CA LEU A 173 15.40 16.86 -21.85
C LEU A 173 15.43 15.34 -21.68
N VAL A 174 14.94 14.57 -22.66
CA VAL A 174 15.01 13.10 -22.64
C VAL A 174 16.46 12.62 -22.61
N GLY A 175 17.32 13.20 -23.47
CA GLY A 175 18.76 12.89 -23.49
C GLY A 175 19.45 13.19 -22.16
N LEU A 176 19.16 14.33 -21.55
CA LEU A 176 19.70 14.72 -20.24
C LEU A 176 19.19 13.82 -19.10
N GLY A 177 17.93 13.40 -19.14
CA GLY A 177 17.36 12.46 -18.18
C GLY A 177 18.03 11.09 -18.22
N ALA A 178 18.29 10.55 -19.41
CA ALA A 178 19.01 9.29 -19.59
C ALA A 178 20.45 9.38 -19.04
N LEU A 179 21.14 10.50 -19.29
CA LEU A 179 22.48 10.78 -18.77
C LEU A 179 22.51 10.85 -17.24
N GLY A 180 21.52 11.52 -16.62
CA GLY A 180 21.38 11.63 -15.17
C GLY A 180 21.18 10.27 -14.50
N LEU A 181 20.32 9.41 -15.07
CA LEU A 181 20.09 8.05 -14.56
C LEU A 181 21.35 7.18 -14.61
N ALA A 182 22.13 7.27 -15.70
CA ALA A 182 23.41 6.56 -15.82
C ALA A 182 24.43 7.03 -14.75
N CYS A 183 24.50 8.34 -14.51
CA CYS A 183 25.37 8.93 -13.48
C CYS A 183 24.96 8.50 -12.06
N LEU A 184 23.66 8.49 -11.75
CA LEU A 184 23.12 8.05 -10.47
C LEU A 184 23.45 6.56 -10.20
N GLY A 185 23.28 5.69 -11.20
CA GLY A 185 23.66 4.28 -11.12
C GLY A 185 25.16 4.09 -10.80
N GLY A 186 26.02 4.91 -11.40
CA GLY A 186 27.46 4.93 -11.12
C GLY A 186 27.80 5.33 -9.67
N VAL A 187 27.15 6.37 -9.13
CA VAL A 187 27.35 6.81 -7.73
C VAL A 187 26.95 5.71 -6.74
N VAL A 188 25.81 5.04 -6.96
CA VAL A 188 25.31 3.95 -6.11
C VAL A 188 26.26 2.75 -6.15
N TRP A 189 26.72 2.37 -7.34
CA TRP A 189 27.63 1.24 -7.53
C TRP A 189 28.98 1.44 -6.83
N TRP A 190 29.61 2.61 -7.00
CA TRP A 190 30.88 2.93 -6.33
C TRP A 190 30.72 3.15 -4.82
N GLY A 191 29.60 3.72 -4.38
CA GLY A 191 29.25 3.88 -2.97
C GLY A 191 29.12 2.55 -2.23
N ALA A 192 28.48 1.55 -2.86
CA ALA A 192 28.35 0.21 -2.32
C ALA A 192 29.71 -0.53 -2.25
N ARG A 193 30.58 -0.32 -3.25
CA ARG A 193 31.92 -0.94 -3.30
C ARG A 193 32.86 -0.44 -2.21
N SER A 194 32.86 0.87 -1.91
CA SER A 194 33.81 1.44 -0.93
C SER A 194 33.49 1.14 0.55
N ARG A 195 32.22 0.87 0.87
CA ARG A 195 31.77 0.51 2.23
C ARG A 195 32.17 -0.90 2.63
N ARG A 196 32.23 -1.85 1.67
CA ARG A 196 32.73 -3.21 1.90
C ARG A 196 34.22 -3.25 2.27
N GLN A 197 34.99 -2.24 1.86
CA GLN A 197 36.44 -2.17 2.08
C GLN A 197 36.82 -1.47 3.40
N LYS A 198 35.99 -0.55 3.90
CA LYS A 198 36.24 0.23 5.13
C LYS A 198 35.85 -0.47 6.44
N ALA A 199 35.01 -1.52 6.36
CA ALA A 199 34.60 -2.33 7.50
C ALA A 199 35.70 -3.29 8.00
N ARG A 200 36.87 -3.31 7.33
CA ARG A 200 37.98 -4.22 7.62
C ARG A 200 39.06 -3.63 8.54
N ASP A 201 39.00 -2.34 8.92
CA ASP A 201 40.25 -1.60 9.21
C ASP A 201 40.28 -0.63 10.41
N ARG A 202 39.40 -0.72 11.43
CA ARG A 202 39.57 0.11 12.65
C ARG A 202 39.19 -0.58 13.96
N SER A 203 40.20 -0.77 14.81
CA SER A 203 40.12 -1.17 16.22
C SER A 203 41.13 -0.37 17.07
N ARG A 204 40.67 0.43 18.05
CA ARG A 204 41.29 0.70 19.37
C ARG A 204 40.48 1.72 20.22
N PRO A 205 40.51 1.66 21.59
CA PRO A 205 39.45 2.22 22.46
C PRO A 205 39.91 3.27 23.49
N ALA A 206 38.93 3.90 24.18
CA ALA A 206 39.06 4.55 25.50
C ALA A 206 37.82 4.25 26.37
N SER A 207 38.04 4.24 27.69
CA SER A 207 37.30 3.55 28.78
C SER A 207 36.05 4.27 29.34
N CYS A 208 35.06 3.49 29.83
CA CYS A 208 34.52 3.51 31.22
C CYS A 208 33.28 2.59 31.37
N ILE A 209 32.97 2.22 32.62
CA ILE A 209 32.14 1.05 33.05
C ILE A 209 30.66 1.39 33.29
N PRO A 210 29.72 0.43 33.10
CA PRO A 210 28.59 0.30 34.04
C PRO A 210 28.16 -1.15 34.36
N ARG A 211 27.54 -1.26 35.54
CA ARG A 211 27.00 -2.46 36.21
C ARG A 211 25.75 -3.03 35.50
N PRO A 212 25.44 -4.34 35.66
CA PRO A 212 24.27 -4.96 35.05
C PRO A 212 23.01 -4.71 35.90
N ALA A 213 21.95 -4.20 35.28
CA ALA A 213 20.61 -4.28 35.86
C ALA A 213 20.02 -5.66 35.55
N SER A 214 19.81 -6.43 36.61
CA SER A 214 19.23 -7.77 36.62
C SER A 214 17.85 -7.81 35.98
N ARG A 215 17.65 -8.77 35.07
CA ARG A 215 16.33 -9.24 34.65
C ARG A 215 15.66 -9.92 35.84
N VAL A 216 14.74 -9.22 36.48
CA VAL A 216 13.77 -9.85 37.37
C VAL A 216 12.61 -10.35 36.51
N LEU A 217 12.47 -11.67 36.37
CA LEU A 217 11.23 -12.29 35.92
C LEU A 217 10.19 -12.10 37.03
N HIS A 218 9.10 -11.37 36.75
CA HIS A 218 7.96 -11.26 37.67
C HIS A 218 6.71 -12.01 37.14
N PRO A 219 5.81 -12.47 38.03
CA PRO A 219 4.57 -13.19 37.71
C PRO A 219 3.53 -12.42 36.86
N ALA A 220 3.84 -11.19 36.43
CA ALA A 220 2.96 -10.28 35.69
C ALA A 220 2.73 -10.63 34.20
N SER A 221 3.18 -11.80 33.73
CA SER A 221 3.19 -12.15 32.31
C SER A 221 1.81 -12.51 31.72
N LEU A 222 0.86 -12.96 32.55
CA LEU A 222 -0.50 -13.31 32.13
C LEU A 222 -1.50 -12.15 32.20
N LEU A 223 -1.28 -11.17 33.09
CA LEU A 223 -2.17 -10.02 33.26
C LEU A 223 -1.95 -8.92 32.21
N ALA A 224 -0.75 -8.85 31.60
CA ALA A 224 -0.39 -7.78 30.68
C ALA A 224 -1.27 -7.71 29.40
N PRO A 225 -1.63 -8.84 28.73
CA PRO A 225 -2.55 -8.81 27.59
C PRO A 225 -3.97 -8.34 27.98
N ALA A 226 -4.47 -8.75 29.14
CA ALA A 226 -5.78 -8.30 29.62
C ALA A 226 -5.75 -6.80 29.97
N ALA A 227 -4.69 -6.34 30.64
CA ALA A 227 -4.51 -4.94 31.01
C ALA A 227 -4.44 -4.02 29.78
N ILE A 228 -3.71 -4.40 28.72
CA ILE A 228 -3.64 -3.57 27.51
C ILE A 228 -4.98 -3.54 26.77
N LEU A 229 -5.72 -4.66 26.72
CA LEU A 229 -7.06 -4.69 26.12
C LEU A 229 -8.05 -3.83 26.90
N ILE A 230 -8.02 -3.87 28.23
CA ILE A 230 -8.85 -3.02 29.09
C ILE A 230 -8.50 -1.55 28.90
N ALA A 231 -7.21 -1.20 28.90
CA ALA A 231 -6.76 0.17 28.67
C ALA A 231 -7.15 0.67 27.27
N ALA A 232 -6.98 -0.15 26.23
CA ALA A 232 -7.37 0.19 24.87
C ALA A 232 -8.88 0.35 24.73
N ALA A 233 -9.68 -0.54 25.33
CA ALA A 233 -11.14 -0.45 25.32
C ALA A 233 -11.62 0.81 26.06
N ALA A 234 -11.07 1.09 27.25
CA ALA A 234 -11.39 2.30 28.01
C ALA A 234 -11.01 3.57 27.22
N PHE A 235 -9.84 3.58 26.58
CA PHE A 235 -9.39 4.70 25.74
C PHE A 235 -10.32 4.93 24.55
N TYR A 236 -10.75 3.86 23.90
CA TYR A 236 -11.53 3.95 22.68
C TYR A 236 -13.01 4.28 22.93
N PHE A 237 -13.64 3.62 23.91
CA PHE A 237 -15.08 3.72 24.14
C PHE A 237 -15.48 4.75 25.21
N SER A 238 -14.57 5.24 26.06
CA SER A 238 -14.92 6.20 27.10
C SER A 238 -15.48 7.50 26.51
N PRO A 239 -16.65 8.00 26.94
CA PRO A 239 -17.09 9.36 26.57
C PRO A 239 -16.41 10.46 27.40
N TRP A 240 -15.75 10.10 28.51
CA TRP A 240 -15.18 11.04 29.46
C TRP A 240 -13.72 11.36 29.10
N LEU A 241 -13.40 12.65 28.92
CA LEU A 241 -12.04 13.11 28.59
C LEU A 241 -11.00 12.66 29.64
N PRO A 242 -11.22 12.79 30.97
CA PRO A 242 -10.24 12.36 31.95
C PRO A 242 -9.91 10.87 31.87
N LEU A 243 -10.94 10.02 31.75
CA LEU A 243 -10.76 8.57 31.62
C LEU A 243 -10.06 8.21 30.31
N THR A 244 -10.37 8.92 29.22
CA THR A 244 -9.68 8.75 27.92
C THR A 244 -8.18 9.07 28.05
N LEU A 245 -7.82 10.17 28.71
CA LEU A 245 -6.42 10.55 28.92
C LEU A 245 -5.68 9.55 29.82
N ILE A 246 -6.29 9.16 30.95
CA ILE A 246 -5.69 8.20 31.89
C ILE A 246 -5.46 6.84 31.23
N SER A 247 -6.48 6.30 30.54
CA SER A 247 -6.37 5.02 29.82
C SER A 247 -5.41 5.09 28.64
N GLY A 248 -5.32 6.22 27.94
CA GLY A 248 -4.33 6.46 26.90
C GLY A 248 -2.89 6.47 27.44
N LEU A 249 -2.65 7.11 28.58
CA LEU A 249 -1.34 7.08 29.26
C LEU A 249 -0.99 5.68 29.76
N ALA A 250 -1.97 4.95 30.33
CA ALA A 250 -1.78 3.56 30.76
C ALA A 250 -1.43 2.66 29.56
N MET A 251 -2.13 2.81 28.44
CA MET A 251 -1.82 2.10 27.20
C MET A 251 -0.42 2.43 26.69
N ALA A 252 -0.02 3.71 26.68
CA ALA A 252 1.32 4.14 26.28
C ALA A 252 2.41 3.51 27.17
N ALA A 253 2.22 3.52 28.49
CA ALA A 253 3.13 2.89 29.45
C ALA A 253 3.26 1.37 29.21
N LEU A 254 2.15 0.68 28.95
CA LEU A 254 2.16 -0.74 28.64
C LEU A 254 2.89 -1.03 27.32
N VAL A 255 2.69 -0.24 26.28
CA VAL A 255 3.40 -0.38 24.99
C VAL A 255 4.90 -0.08 25.13
N LEU A 256 5.28 0.87 25.99
CA LEU A 256 6.68 1.15 26.30
C LEU A 256 7.35 -0.08 26.94
N LEU A 257 6.69 -0.70 27.89
CA LEU A 257 7.17 -1.90 28.59
C LEU A 257 7.13 -3.15 27.69
N ARG A 258 6.10 -3.29 26.87
CA ARG A 258 5.78 -4.48 26.07
C ARG A 258 5.42 -4.08 24.64
N LEU A 259 6.46 -3.83 23.83
CA LEU A 259 6.30 -3.48 22.42
C LEU A 259 5.54 -4.55 21.62
N ASP A 260 5.71 -5.82 21.97
CA ASP A 260 4.97 -6.95 21.40
C ASP A 260 3.45 -6.79 21.55
N LEU A 261 2.98 -6.31 22.70
CA LEU A 261 1.56 -6.06 22.95
C LEU A 261 1.03 -4.87 22.13
N GLY A 262 1.86 -3.86 21.93
CA GLY A 262 1.53 -2.74 21.03
C GLY A 262 1.38 -3.21 19.59
N LEU A 263 2.34 -3.98 19.07
CA LEU A 263 2.29 -4.53 17.70
C LEU A 263 1.10 -5.48 17.52
N ALA A 264 0.79 -6.28 18.53
CA ALA A 264 -0.40 -7.13 18.54
C ALA A 264 -1.68 -6.29 18.49
N LEU A 265 -1.76 -5.21 19.27
CA LEU A 265 -2.91 -4.31 19.26
C LEU A 265 -3.08 -3.57 17.93
N VAL A 266 -2.00 -3.19 17.23
CA VAL A 266 -2.07 -2.67 15.85
C VAL A 266 -2.76 -3.69 14.94
N ALA A 267 -2.33 -4.96 14.98
CA ALA A 267 -2.88 -6.02 14.15
C ALA A 267 -4.37 -6.31 14.46
N ALA A 268 -4.78 -6.27 15.73
CA ALA A 268 -6.17 -6.47 16.14
C ALA A 268 -7.09 -5.30 15.76
N THR A 269 -6.57 -4.06 15.75
CA THR A 269 -7.38 -2.84 15.61
C THR A 269 -7.43 -2.28 14.19
N ALA A 270 -6.54 -2.71 13.30
CA ALA A 270 -6.53 -2.35 11.88
C ALA A 270 -7.90 -2.39 11.17
N PRO A 271 -8.75 -3.44 11.31
CA PRO A 271 -10.05 -3.49 10.62
C PRO A 271 -11.07 -2.45 11.09
N PHE A 272 -10.84 -1.77 12.22
CA PHE A 272 -11.77 -0.79 12.79
C PHE A 272 -11.46 0.66 12.39
N TYR A 273 -10.66 0.87 11.34
CA TYR A 273 -10.20 2.21 10.93
C TYR A 273 -11.33 3.19 10.56
N LEU A 274 -12.50 2.69 10.12
CA LEU A 274 -13.68 3.51 9.80
C LEU A 274 -14.39 4.08 11.04
N HIS A 275 -13.93 3.71 12.23
CA HIS A 275 -14.45 4.21 13.49
C HIS A 275 -13.34 4.96 14.26
N PRO A 276 -12.78 6.05 13.72
CA PRO A 276 -11.69 6.75 14.37
C PRO A 276 -12.17 7.47 15.65
N ARG A 277 -11.26 7.61 16.61
CA ARG A 277 -11.49 8.32 17.87
C ARG A 277 -11.26 9.82 17.68
N PRO A 278 -12.20 10.70 18.04
CA PRO A 278 -11.97 12.15 18.08
C PRO A 278 -11.06 12.51 19.25
N LEU A 279 -9.98 13.23 18.97
CA LEU A 279 -9.01 13.75 19.94
C LEU A 279 -8.53 15.12 19.49
N LEU A 280 -8.70 16.14 20.34
CA LEU A 280 -8.16 17.49 20.12
C LEU A 280 -8.55 18.09 18.75
N GLY A 281 -9.81 17.92 18.33
CA GLY A 281 -10.32 18.44 17.05
C GLY A 281 -9.88 17.67 15.81
N LYS A 282 -9.18 16.54 15.97
CA LYS A 282 -8.81 15.61 14.89
C LYS A 282 -9.36 14.22 15.17
N THR A 283 -9.34 13.34 14.17
CA THR A 283 -9.77 11.94 14.29
C THR A 283 -8.59 11.02 14.00
N PHE A 284 -8.39 10.00 14.85
CA PHE A 284 -7.30 9.04 14.73
C PHE A 284 -7.84 7.63 14.84
N SER A 285 -7.40 6.73 13.97
CA SER A 285 -7.74 5.31 14.13
C SER A 285 -6.96 4.69 15.30
N MET A 286 -7.48 3.63 15.91
CA MET A 286 -6.74 2.91 16.96
C MET A 286 -5.41 2.36 16.44
N ALA A 287 -5.39 1.84 15.21
CA ALA A 287 -4.18 1.35 14.58
C ALA A 287 -3.12 2.47 14.39
N GLU A 288 -3.53 3.68 14.00
CA GLU A 288 -2.65 4.86 13.90
C GLU A 288 -2.07 5.21 15.28
N VAL A 289 -2.92 5.38 16.29
CA VAL A 289 -2.48 5.71 17.67
C VAL A 289 -1.50 4.65 18.20
N THR A 290 -1.85 3.37 18.09
CA THR A 290 -1.00 2.29 18.60
C THR A 290 0.30 2.16 17.80
N THR A 291 0.29 2.36 16.48
CA THR A 291 1.51 2.33 15.65
C THR A 291 2.48 3.43 16.06
N LEU A 292 1.98 4.64 16.32
CA LEU A 292 2.79 5.76 16.80
C LEU A 292 3.37 5.50 18.20
N LEU A 293 2.59 4.91 19.11
CA LEU A 293 3.09 4.49 20.42
C LEU A 293 4.17 3.40 20.31
N CYS A 294 4.00 2.45 19.38
CA CYS A 294 5.02 1.44 19.10
C CYS A 294 6.30 2.06 18.54
N LEU A 295 6.18 3.05 17.65
CA LEU A 295 7.32 3.79 17.10
C LEU A 295 8.06 4.55 18.20
N ALA A 296 7.35 5.23 19.09
CA ALA A 296 7.94 5.91 20.25
C ALA A 296 8.65 4.91 21.17
N SER A 297 8.00 3.79 21.51
CA SER A 297 8.57 2.72 22.32
C SER A 297 9.83 2.12 21.70
N TRP A 298 9.79 1.84 20.41
CA TRP A 298 10.95 1.39 19.65
C TRP A 298 12.08 2.43 19.69
N GLY A 299 11.79 3.71 19.45
CA GLY A 299 12.79 4.79 19.49
C GLY A 299 13.52 4.90 20.83
N VAL A 300 12.77 4.85 21.94
CA VAL A 300 13.33 4.84 23.31
C VAL A 300 14.26 3.63 23.51
N ARG A 301 13.84 2.44 23.08
CA ARG A 301 14.67 1.22 23.16
C ARG A 301 15.96 1.35 22.37
N GLN A 302 15.92 1.98 21.19
CA GLN A 302 17.13 2.18 20.38
C GLN A 302 18.14 3.13 21.01
N ILE A 303 17.68 4.19 21.67
CA ILE A 303 18.56 5.12 22.38
C ILE A 303 19.24 4.41 23.56
N GLY A 304 18.50 3.62 24.34
CA GLY A 304 19.06 2.87 25.47
C GLY A 304 20.09 1.82 25.07
N GLN A 305 19.87 1.11 23.95
CA GLN A 305 20.82 0.12 23.43
C GLN A 305 22.13 0.74 22.93
N ARG A 306 22.07 1.92 22.31
CA ARG A 306 23.27 2.65 21.88
C ARG A 306 24.16 3.05 23.05
N GLN A 307 23.55 3.51 24.14
CA GLN A 307 24.29 3.84 25.36
C GLN A 307 24.98 2.57 25.92
N SER A 308 24.24 1.46 26.09
CA SER A 308 24.81 0.21 26.62
C SER A 308 25.93 -0.39 25.73
N SER A 309 25.78 -0.37 24.40
CA SER A 309 26.79 -0.90 23.48
C SER A 309 28.08 -0.05 23.44
N GLN A 310 27.96 1.26 23.68
CA GLN A 310 29.11 2.18 23.77
C GLN A 310 29.91 1.96 25.07
N TYR A 311 29.23 1.53 26.14
CA TYR A 311 29.81 1.23 27.44
C TYR A 311 30.45 -0.18 27.53
N SER A 312 29.90 -1.19 26.84
CA SER A 312 30.40 -2.58 26.91
C SER A 312 31.65 -2.85 26.07
N GLY A 313 31.82 -2.17 24.93
CA GLY A 313 33.02 -2.30 24.07
C GLY A 313 34.30 -1.70 24.67
N ALA A 314 34.19 -0.90 25.73
CA ALA A 314 35.32 -0.22 26.37
C ALA A 314 36.03 -1.08 27.45
N ASN A 315 35.38 -2.11 28.00
CA ASN A 315 35.89 -2.88 29.15
C ASN A 315 36.59 -4.20 28.80
N VAL A 316 36.37 -4.78 27.62
CA VAL A 316 36.93 -6.11 27.28
C VAL A 316 38.43 -6.08 26.94
N GLY A 317 38.95 -4.92 26.50
CA GLY A 317 40.38 -4.76 26.19
C GLY A 317 41.29 -4.55 27.41
N GLN A 318 40.74 -4.21 28.58
CA GLN A 318 41.54 -3.90 29.78
C GLN A 318 41.70 -5.08 30.76
N ILE A 319 40.87 -6.14 30.64
CA ILE A 319 40.92 -7.30 31.55
C ILE A 319 42.02 -8.29 31.14
N ALA A 320 42.48 -8.27 29.89
CA ALA A 320 43.53 -9.17 29.38
C ALA A 320 44.98 -8.76 29.75
N ASN A 321 45.19 -7.56 30.31
CA ASN A 321 46.53 -7.01 30.60
C ASN A 321 46.88 -6.94 32.09
N LEU A 322 46.15 -7.64 32.96
CA LEU A 322 46.55 -7.79 34.37
C LEU A 322 47.75 -8.76 34.47
N PRO A 323 48.93 -8.32 34.94
CA PRO A 323 50.18 -9.10 34.94
C PRO A 323 50.18 -10.34 35.86
N HIS A 324 49.04 -10.66 36.50
CA HIS A 324 48.89 -11.78 37.43
C HIS A 324 47.91 -12.86 36.97
N LEU A 325 47.23 -12.69 35.83
CA LEU A 325 46.22 -13.63 35.34
C LEU A 325 46.79 -15.01 34.93
N PRO A 326 47.96 -15.11 34.27
CA PRO A 326 48.55 -16.41 33.95
C PRO A 326 48.90 -17.22 35.21
N ARG A 327 49.41 -16.55 36.26
CA ARG A 327 49.79 -17.19 37.52
C ARG A 327 48.57 -17.62 38.36
N LEU A 328 47.44 -16.95 38.23
CA LEU A 328 46.20 -17.32 38.92
C LEU A 328 45.53 -18.54 38.24
N ILE A 329 45.55 -18.59 36.91
CA ILE A 329 45.03 -19.71 36.13
C ILE A 329 45.89 -20.96 36.35
N GLU A 330 47.22 -20.83 36.41
CA GLU A 330 48.14 -21.93 36.75
C GLU A 330 47.89 -22.46 38.17
N ARG A 331 47.65 -21.59 39.15
CA ARG A 331 47.34 -21.97 40.54
C ARG A 331 45.97 -22.65 40.70
N ILE A 332 44.98 -22.27 39.91
CA ILE A 332 43.65 -22.91 39.90
C ILE A 332 43.74 -24.28 39.21
N ARG A 333 44.53 -24.38 38.13
CA ARG A 333 44.78 -25.65 37.42
C ARG A 333 45.55 -26.65 38.28
N GLN A 334 46.60 -26.22 38.98
CA GLN A 334 47.34 -27.08 39.91
C GLN A 334 46.54 -27.48 41.16
N ARG A 335 45.56 -26.68 41.60
CA ARG A 335 44.67 -27.07 42.71
C ARG A 335 43.60 -28.09 42.33
N GLN A 336 43.27 -28.25 41.05
CA GLN A 336 42.30 -29.25 40.60
C GLN A 336 42.91 -30.62 40.29
N GLU A 337 44.23 -30.71 40.07
CA GLU A 337 44.90 -32.00 39.80
C GLU A 337 45.23 -32.82 41.06
N THR A 338 45.08 -32.25 42.27
CA THR A 338 45.34 -32.96 43.55
C THR A 338 44.08 -33.31 44.37
N GLY A 339 42.87 -33.10 43.85
CA GLY A 339 41.61 -33.38 44.56
C GLY A 339 40.80 -34.48 43.87
N GLY A 340 40.70 -35.65 44.50
CA GLY A 340 40.08 -36.85 43.95
C GLY A 340 38.61 -36.74 43.51
N LYS A 341 38.28 -37.64 42.56
CA LYS A 341 36.97 -38.11 42.10
C LYS A 341 35.74 -37.52 42.81
N ARG A 342 34.96 -36.72 42.08
CA ARG A 342 33.50 -36.67 42.21
C ARG A 342 32.85 -36.58 40.82
N GLN A 343 31.94 -37.52 40.57
CA GLN A 343 30.98 -37.47 39.47
C GLN A 343 30.12 -36.22 39.63
N GLU A 344 30.13 -35.34 38.64
CA GLU A 344 29.07 -34.34 38.45
C GLU A 344 28.62 -34.39 36.99
N THR A 345 27.32 -34.62 36.85
CA THR A 345 26.55 -34.70 35.63
C THR A 345 26.52 -33.31 34.98
N GLU A 346 27.38 -33.05 34.01
CA GLU A 346 27.39 -31.78 33.30
C GLU A 346 26.25 -31.70 32.27
N SER A 347 25.16 -31.08 32.70
CA SER A 347 24.26 -30.33 31.82
C SER A 347 25.09 -29.22 31.15
N ARG A 348 25.48 -29.43 29.89
CA ARG A 348 26.08 -28.39 29.03
C ARG A 348 25.08 -27.26 28.80
N LYS A 349 25.04 -26.29 29.73
CA LYS A 349 24.57 -24.94 29.45
C LYS A 349 25.67 -24.22 28.69
N HIS A 350 25.57 -24.23 27.37
CA HIS A 350 26.36 -23.34 26.52
C HIS A 350 26.13 -21.87 26.97
N PRO A 351 27.18 -21.06 27.16
CA PRO A 351 27.01 -19.63 27.33
C PRO A 351 26.51 -19.05 26.00
N ALA A 352 25.29 -18.52 26.01
CA ALA A 352 24.71 -17.83 24.86
C ALA A 352 25.64 -16.69 24.40
N PRO A 353 26.01 -16.60 23.11
CA PRO A 353 26.80 -15.48 22.63
C PRO A 353 25.95 -14.21 22.71
N SER A 354 26.43 -13.23 23.47
CA SER A 354 25.85 -11.89 23.59
C SER A 354 26.07 -11.10 22.30
N ILE A 355 25.22 -11.33 21.29
CA ILE A 355 25.31 -10.58 20.03
C ILE A 355 24.53 -9.27 20.16
N LEU A 356 25.26 -8.21 20.50
CA LEU A 356 24.84 -6.80 20.39
C LEU A 356 24.59 -6.45 18.92
N HIS A 357 23.33 -6.54 18.47
CA HIS A 357 22.92 -6.09 17.15
C HIS A 357 22.41 -4.63 17.21
N SER A 358 23.23 -3.66 16.79
CA SER A 358 22.73 -2.30 16.56
C SER A 358 21.81 -2.26 15.32
N PRO A 359 20.72 -1.47 15.31
CA PRO A 359 19.79 -1.35 14.16
C PRO A 359 20.45 -0.86 12.88
N PHE A 360 21.54 -0.09 13.01
CA PHE A 360 22.18 0.59 11.88
C PHE A 360 23.04 -0.36 11.04
N ARG A 361 23.29 -1.61 11.50
CA ARG A 361 23.84 -2.68 10.65
C ARG A 361 22.79 -3.28 9.70
N ILE A 362 21.49 -3.06 9.89
CA ILE A 362 20.44 -3.55 8.98
C ILE A 362 20.50 -2.79 7.64
N LEU A 363 20.90 -1.51 7.64
CA LEU A 363 21.17 -0.77 6.40
C LEU A 363 22.37 -1.33 5.60
N HIS A 364 23.23 -2.16 6.20
CA HIS A 364 24.33 -2.85 5.51
C HIS A 364 23.96 -4.28 5.06
N ALA A 365 22.78 -4.78 5.45
CA ALA A 365 22.24 -6.10 5.09
C ALA A 365 20.75 -6.02 4.74
N ALA A 366 20.36 -4.99 3.98
CA ALA A 366 18.99 -4.86 3.48
C ALA A 366 18.65 -6.05 2.58
N SER A 367 17.56 -6.75 2.90
CA SER A 367 17.02 -7.79 2.03
C SER A 367 16.38 -7.17 0.79
N SER A 368 16.17 -7.98 -0.25
CA SER A 368 15.41 -7.51 -1.42
C SER A 368 14.00 -7.03 -1.05
N LEU A 369 13.40 -7.58 0.02
CA LEU A 369 12.08 -7.17 0.47
C LEU A 369 12.13 -5.80 1.16
N ASP A 370 13.16 -5.54 1.97
CA ASP A 370 13.40 -4.24 2.60
C ASP A 370 13.57 -3.14 1.52
N LEU A 371 14.34 -3.43 0.47
CA LEU A 371 14.56 -2.49 -0.65
C LEU A 371 13.30 -2.26 -1.48
N ALA A 372 12.49 -3.30 -1.72
CA ALA A 372 11.22 -3.18 -2.44
C ALA A 372 10.20 -2.35 -1.64
N ALA A 373 10.11 -2.55 -0.32
CA ALA A 373 9.26 -1.75 0.56
C ALA A 373 9.71 -0.28 0.60
N LEU A 374 11.02 -0.02 0.68
CA LEU A 374 11.56 1.33 0.59
C LEU A 374 11.25 1.98 -0.76
N PHE A 375 11.43 1.25 -1.87
CA PHE A 375 11.13 1.75 -3.21
C PHE A 375 9.64 2.08 -3.37
N PHE A 376 8.73 1.25 -2.82
CA PHE A 376 7.30 1.55 -2.79
C PHE A 376 7.00 2.87 -2.06
N VAL A 377 7.59 3.09 -0.87
CA VAL A 377 7.43 4.34 -0.12
C VAL A 377 7.96 5.54 -0.92
N LEU A 378 9.12 5.41 -1.56
CA LEU A 378 9.71 6.48 -2.38
C LEU A 378 8.87 6.78 -3.62
N ALA A 379 8.35 5.75 -4.30
CA ALA A 379 7.46 5.90 -5.46
C ALA A 379 6.17 6.62 -5.06
N ALA A 380 5.52 6.21 -3.98
CA ALA A 380 4.33 6.87 -3.46
C ALA A 380 4.61 8.33 -3.08
N THR A 381 5.75 8.61 -2.43
CA THR A 381 6.16 9.97 -2.07
C THR A 381 6.38 10.84 -3.31
N ALA A 382 7.05 10.31 -4.34
CA ALA A 382 7.26 11.02 -5.60
C ALA A 382 5.93 11.32 -6.31
N SER A 383 5.01 10.35 -6.32
CA SER A 383 3.67 10.52 -6.87
C SER A 383 2.82 11.53 -6.09
N THR A 384 2.96 11.61 -4.77
CA THR A 384 2.30 12.65 -3.95
C THR A 384 2.77 14.06 -4.30
N ILE A 385 4.05 14.24 -4.62
CA ILE A 385 4.60 15.57 -4.98
C ILE A 385 3.94 16.11 -6.26
N VAL A 386 3.65 15.25 -7.23
CA VAL A 386 3.07 15.63 -8.53
C VAL A 386 1.54 15.57 -8.57
N ALA A 387 0.88 15.14 -7.49
CA ALA A 387 -0.57 15.01 -7.41
C ALA A 387 -1.26 16.39 -7.48
N GLU A 388 -2.37 16.47 -8.22
CA GLU A 388 -3.17 17.71 -8.35
C GLU A 388 -3.83 18.08 -7.02
N TYR A 389 -4.46 17.10 -6.36
CA TYR A 389 -5.08 17.26 -5.05
C TYR A 389 -4.12 16.79 -3.95
N GLN A 390 -3.16 17.66 -3.59
CA GLN A 390 -2.11 17.33 -2.62
C GLN A 390 -2.63 17.00 -1.22
N HIS A 391 -3.72 17.62 -0.77
CA HIS A 391 -4.25 17.40 0.59
C HIS A 391 -4.72 15.95 0.81
N VAL A 392 -5.45 15.36 -0.14
CA VAL A 392 -5.84 13.95 -0.10
C VAL A 392 -4.65 13.03 -0.32
N ALA A 393 -3.73 13.41 -1.21
CA ALA A 393 -2.53 12.62 -1.47
C ALA A 393 -1.61 12.50 -0.25
N LEU A 394 -1.44 13.57 0.53
CA LEU A 394 -0.68 13.56 1.77
C LEU A 394 -1.36 12.72 2.86
N ARG A 395 -2.69 12.80 2.96
CA ARG A 395 -3.47 11.97 3.87
C ARG A 395 -3.24 10.50 3.58
N GLU A 396 -3.37 10.11 2.32
CA GLU A 396 -3.26 8.71 1.91
C GLU A 396 -1.82 8.18 1.96
N LEU A 397 -0.82 8.99 1.58
CA LEU A 397 0.59 8.68 1.79
C LEU A 397 0.86 8.35 3.27
N ARG A 398 0.32 9.15 4.20
CA ARG A 398 0.49 8.91 5.63
C ARG A 398 -0.16 7.60 6.07
N VAL A 399 -1.45 7.41 5.80
CA VAL A 399 -2.25 6.33 6.41
C VAL A 399 -2.18 4.98 5.66
N LEU A 400 -1.93 4.97 4.36
CA LEU A 400 -1.86 3.74 3.55
C LEU A 400 -0.44 3.30 3.20
N VAL A 401 0.54 4.21 3.27
CA VAL A 401 1.92 3.91 2.87
C VAL A 401 2.86 3.99 4.07
N LEU A 402 2.96 5.14 4.72
CA LEU A 402 3.94 5.36 5.79
C LEU A 402 3.61 4.54 7.05
N GLU A 403 2.39 4.62 7.57
CA GLU A 403 2.01 3.90 8.80
C GLU A 403 2.14 2.37 8.67
N PRO A 404 1.63 1.71 7.61
CA PRO A 404 1.85 0.28 7.41
C PRO A 404 3.33 -0.08 7.14
N ALA A 405 4.08 0.74 6.41
CA ALA A 405 5.52 0.52 6.21
C ALA A 405 6.31 0.67 7.53
N LEU A 406 5.87 1.55 8.44
CA LEU A 406 6.41 1.65 9.79
C LEU A 406 6.13 0.38 10.59
N LEU A 407 4.93 -0.20 10.51
CA LEU A 407 4.67 -1.52 11.13
C LEU A 407 5.65 -2.58 10.61
N TYR A 408 5.89 -2.64 9.31
CA TYR A 408 6.89 -3.54 8.73
C TYR A 408 8.29 -3.27 9.29
N LEU A 409 8.72 -2.01 9.35
CA LEU A 409 10.01 -1.63 9.92
C LEU A 409 10.14 -2.04 11.40
N LEU A 410 9.07 -1.86 12.19
CA LEU A 410 9.03 -2.24 13.60
C LEU A 410 9.16 -3.76 13.75
N LEU A 411 8.42 -4.56 12.98
CA LEU A 411 8.56 -6.02 12.97
C LEU A 411 9.97 -6.46 12.53
N ARG A 412 10.54 -5.76 11.55
CA ARG A 412 11.87 -6.07 10.98
C ARG A 412 13.02 -5.81 11.95
N THR A 413 12.89 -4.79 12.80
CA THR A 413 14.01 -4.24 13.59
C THR A 413 13.88 -4.44 15.09
N SER A 414 12.70 -4.85 15.57
CA SER A 414 12.49 -5.17 16.99
C SER A 414 13.01 -6.56 17.30
N HIS A 415 13.53 -6.73 18.52
CA HIS A 415 13.87 -8.05 19.05
C HIS A 415 12.58 -8.72 19.55
N LEU A 416 12.00 -9.57 18.70
CA LEU A 416 10.79 -10.33 18.99
C LEU A 416 11.14 -11.82 19.02
N ASP A 417 10.70 -12.51 20.07
CA ASP A 417 10.79 -13.97 20.16
C ASP A 417 9.56 -14.65 19.53
N ASP A 418 9.56 -15.98 19.47
CA ASP A 418 8.46 -16.76 18.92
C ASP A 418 7.12 -16.48 19.64
N LYS A 419 7.14 -16.26 20.96
CA LYS A 419 5.93 -16.00 21.74
C LYS A 419 5.33 -14.64 21.39
N ASP A 420 6.18 -13.64 21.16
CA ASP A 420 5.78 -12.31 20.75
C ASP A 420 5.15 -12.32 19.36
N ILE A 421 5.76 -13.05 18.41
CA ILE A 421 5.21 -13.19 17.07
C ILE A 421 3.87 -13.91 17.08
N TRP A 422 3.76 -15.03 17.79
CA TRP A 422 2.48 -15.74 17.91
C TRP A 422 1.41 -14.87 18.54
N ARG A 423 1.76 -14.02 19.52
CA ARG A 423 0.82 -13.07 20.11
C ARG A 423 0.30 -12.05 19.09
N ILE A 424 1.16 -11.56 18.21
CA ILE A 424 0.77 -10.64 17.12
C ILE A 424 -0.18 -11.36 16.14
N VAL A 425 0.12 -12.61 15.78
CA VAL A 425 -0.74 -13.42 14.90
C VAL A 425 -2.08 -13.74 15.58
N ASP A 426 -2.07 -14.09 16.86
CA ASP A 426 -3.28 -14.38 17.64
C ASP A 426 -4.19 -13.14 17.72
N PHE A 427 -3.62 -11.93 17.85
CA PHE A 427 -4.38 -10.68 17.85
C PHE A 427 -4.90 -10.30 16.46
N PHE A 428 -4.15 -10.57 15.39
CA PHE A 428 -4.64 -10.43 14.02
C PHE A 428 -5.88 -11.31 13.78
N VAL A 429 -5.81 -12.56 14.24
CA VAL A 429 -6.93 -13.52 14.21
C VAL A 429 -8.09 -13.05 15.10
N ALA A 430 -7.81 -12.58 16.32
CA ALA A 430 -8.83 -12.08 17.23
C ALA A 430 -9.60 -10.89 16.63
N GLY A 431 -8.90 -9.94 16.00
CA GLY A 431 -9.53 -8.83 15.27
C GLY A 431 -10.49 -9.33 14.18
N ALA A 432 -10.10 -10.34 13.42
CA ALA A 432 -10.95 -10.97 12.40
C ALA A 432 -12.17 -11.69 12.99
N ILE A 433 -12.00 -12.40 14.11
CA ILE A 433 -13.12 -13.03 14.83
C ILE A 433 -14.13 -11.96 15.26
N VAL A 434 -13.68 -10.85 15.86
CA VAL A 434 -14.56 -9.76 16.28
C VAL A 434 -15.30 -9.17 15.08
N VAL A 435 -14.62 -8.92 13.95
CA VAL A 435 -15.26 -8.47 12.70
C VAL A 435 -16.34 -9.45 12.23
N SER A 436 -16.06 -10.75 12.27
CA SER A 436 -17.03 -11.78 11.88
C SER A 436 -18.23 -11.84 12.82
N LEU A 437 -18.01 -11.84 14.13
CA LEU A 437 -19.08 -11.90 15.13
C LEU A 437 -19.98 -10.66 15.08
N ILE A 438 -19.40 -9.46 14.96
CA ILE A 438 -20.17 -8.22 14.76
C ILE A 438 -21.03 -8.32 13.51
N GLY A 439 -20.45 -8.76 12.39
CA GLY A 439 -21.17 -8.88 11.13
C GLY A 439 -22.31 -9.91 11.19
N LEU A 440 -22.07 -11.08 11.79
CA LEU A 440 -23.08 -12.13 11.94
C LEU A 440 -24.22 -11.69 12.84
N LEU A 441 -23.91 -11.00 13.96
CA LEU A 441 -24.91 -10.45 14.86
C LEU A 441 -25.76 -9.37 14.16
N GLN A 442 -25.11 -8.44 13.45
CA GLN A 442 -25.80 -7.42 12.66
C GLN A 442 -26.70 -8.04 11.60
N TYR A 443 -26.21 -9.05 10.88
CA TYR A 443 -26.97 -9.76 9.86
C TYR A 443 -28.18 -10.49 10.46
N ALA A 444 -28.02 -11.17 11.60
CA ALA A 444 -29.10 -11.86 12.30
C ALA A 444 -30.19 -10.88 12.79
N LEU A 445 -29.79 -9.72 13.32
CA LEU A 445 -30.69 -8.67 13.80
C LEU A 445 -31.32 -7.82 12.69
N GLY A 446 -30.89 -7.99 11.43
CA GLY A 446 -31.37 -7.17 10.31
C GLY A 446 -30.87 -5.72 10.32
N VAL A 447 -29.94 -5.38 11.21
CA VAL A 447 -29.36 -4.04 11.31
C VAL A 447 -28.05 -3.97 10.53
N ASN A 448 -27.73 -2.79 10.00
CA ASN A 448 -26.45 -2.56 9.33
C ASN A 448 -26.17 -3.48 8.11
N VAL A 449 -27.22 -3.99 7.45
CA VAL A 449 -27.13 -4.86 6.26
C VAL A 449 -27.26 -4.01 4.99
N ILE A 450 -26.50 -4.33 3.95
CA ILE A 450 -26.66 -3.71 2.62
C ILE A 450 -27.56 -4.59 1.77
N THR A 451 -28.57 -4.00 1.14
CA THR A 451 -29.39 -4.63 0.10
C THR A 451 -28.76 -4.40 -1.26
N ALA A 452 -28.57 -5.48 -2.01
CA ALA A 452 -28.02 -5.47 -3.36
C ALA A 452 -29.13 -5.75 -4.39
N GLU A 453 -28.78 -6.33 -5.54
CA GLU A 453 -29.70 -6.63 -6.64
C GLU A 453 -30.99 -7.30 -6.13
N GLN A 454 -32.13 -6.69 -6.45
CA GLN A 454 -33.47 -7.17 -6.05
C GLN A 454 -33.64 -7.37 -4.52
N GLY A 455 -33.03 -6.50 -3.71
CA GLY A 455 -33.19 -6.53 -2.25
C GLY A 455 -32.33 -7.57 -1.55
N PHE A 456 -31.38 -8.21 -2.25
CA PHE A 456 -30.57 -9.29 -1.70
C PHE A 456 -29.66 -8.80 -0.55
N ARG A 457 -29.86 -9.35 0.65
CA ARG A 457 -29.21 -8.91 1.89
C ARG A 457 -27.75 -9.38 1.99
N ARG A 458 -26.84 -8.49 2.40
CA ARG A 458 -25.40 -8.77 2.51
C ARG A 458 -24.79 -8.23 3.80
N LEU A 459 -23.96 -9.06 4.42
CA LEU A 459 -23.22 -8.74 5.64
C LEU A 459 -22.03 -7.82 5.33
N ARG A 460 -21.98 -6.64 5.97
CA ARG A 460 -20.87 -5.68 5.84
C ARG A 460 -20.02 -5.47 7.10
N SER A 461 -20.51 -5.89 8.27
CA SER A 461 -19.82 -5.69 9.56
C SER A 461 -19.45 -4.21 9.78
N VAL A 462 -18.22 -3.94 10.23
CA VAL A 462 -17.65 -2.61 10.48
C VAL A 462 -17.29 -1.83 9.21
N TYR A 463 -17.57 -2.37 8.03
CA TYR A 463 -17.20 -1.75 6.75
C TYR A 463 -18.33 -1.01 6.05
N GLY A 464 -17.96 -0.09 5.16
CA GLY A 464 -18.88 0.56 4.22
C GLY A 464 -19.42 -0.38 3.13
N SER A 465 -18.74 -1.51 2.86
CA SER A 465 -19.09 -2.44 1.79
C SER A 465 -18.94 -3.90 2.23
N PRO A 466 -19.83 -4.83 1.83
CA PRO A 466 -19.67 -6.25 2.08
C PRO A 466 -18.42 -6.85 1.41
N ASN A 467 -17.92 -6.22 0.32
CA ASN A 467 -16.71 -6.70 -0.34
C ASN A 467 -15.47 -6.55 0.55
N SER A 468 -15.42 -5.48 1.37
CA SER A 468 -14.33 -5.23 2.32
C SER A 468 -14.20 -6.35 3.36
N VAL A 469 -15.33 -6.93 3.81
CA VAL A 469 -15.34 -8.12 4.67
C VAL A 469 -14.61 -9.28 4.00
N GLY A 470 -14.95 -9.57 2.74
CA GLY A 470 -14.32 -10.63 1.97
C GLY A 470 -12.83 -10.38 1.69
N LEU A 471 -12.43 -9.12 1.48
CA LEU A 471 -11.03 -8.74 1.28
C LEU A 471 -10.18 -8.97 2.53
N TYR A 472 -10.67 -8.53 3.69
CA TYR A 472 -9.96 -8.67 4.97
C TYR A 472 -9.97 -10.12 5.46
N LEU A 473 -11.15 -10.73 5.62
CA LEU A 473 -11.28 -12.09 6.17
C LEU A 473 -10.67 -13.14 5.24
N GLY A 474 -10.69 -12.92 3.92
CA GLY A 474 -10.03 -13.82 2.95
C GLY A 474 -8.52 -13.92 3.14
N ARG A 475 -7.87 -12.96 3.81
CA ARG A 475 -6.44 -13.02 4.15
C ARG A 475 -6.16 -13.76 5.45
N VAL A 476 -7.12 -13.72 6.36
CA VAL A 476 -7.00 -14.37 7.68
C VAL A 476 -7.34 -15.86 7.56
N LEU A 477 -8.33 -16.20 6.74
CA LEU A 477 -8.81 -17.57 6.55
C LEU A 477 -7.71 -18.60 6.20
N PRO A 478 -6.81 -18.37 5.21
CA PRO A 478 -5.73 -19.33 4.93
C PRO A 478 -4.74 -19.48 6.09
N VAL A 479 -4.55 -18.46 6.93
CA VAL A 479 -3.75 -18.57 8.17
C VAL A 479 -4.44 -19.49 9.17
N LEU A 480 -5.75 -19.32 9.37
CA LEU A 480 -6.55 -20.21 10.23
C LEU A 480 -6.48 -21.67 9.78
N VAL A 481 -6.74 -21.91 8.50
CA VAL A 481 -6.74 -23.25 7.92
C VAL A 481 -5.36 -23.90 8.01
N ALA A 482 -4.29 -23.17 7.68
CA ALA A 482 -2.94 -23.71 7.74
C ALA A 482 -2.54 -24.10 9.16
N VAL A 483 -2.82 -23.26 10.16
CA VAL A 483 -2.49 -23.56 11.57
C VAL A 483 -3.38 -24.67 12.13
N ALA A 484 -4.66 -24.72 11.79
CA ALA A 484 -5.56 -25.80 12.21
C ALA A 484 -5.10 -27.18 11.71
N LEU A 485 -4.67 -27.25 10.45
CA LEU A 485 -4.26 -28.49 9.80
C LEU A 485 -2.82 -28.90 10.16
N PHE A 486 -1.89 -27.94 10.17
CA PHE A 486 -0.45 -28.23 10.20
C PHE A 486 0.31 -27.72 11.44
N GLY A 487 -0.34 -26.98 12.34
CA GLY A 487 0.29 -26.51 13.57
C GLY A 487 0.78 -27.67 14.46
N GLY A 488 1.84 -27.45 15.23
CA GLY A 488 2.36 -28.41 16.20
C GLY A 488 1.55 -28.42 17.51
N SER A 489 1.07 -27.26 17.95
CA SER A 489 0.31 -27.13 19.20
C SER A 489 -1.16 -27.56 19.04
N ARG A 490 -1.56 -28.64 19.71
CA ARG A 490 -2.97 -29.13 19.70
C ARG A 490 -3.97 -28.06 20.12
N GLY A 491 -3.66 -27.29 21.16
CA GLY A 491 -4.54 -26.21 21.63
C GLY A 491 -4.74 -25.12 20.58
N ARG A 492 -3.65 -24.69 19.90
CA ARG A 492 -3.73 -23.69 18.84
C ARG A 492 -4.48 -24.20 17.62
N ARG A 493 -4.27 -25.47 17.23
CA ARG A 493 -5.01 -26.10 16.12
C ARG A 493 -6.51 -26.07 16.36
N VAL A 494 -6.96 -26.44 17.56
CA VAL A 494 -8.37 -26.44 17.93
C VAL A 494 -8.92 -25.02 17.94
N ALA A 495 -8.23 -24.07 18.58
CA ALA A 495 -8.67 -22.67 18.63
C ALA A 495 -8.82 -22.05 17.23
N TYR A 496 -7.82 -22.25 16.35
CA TYR A 496 -7.85 -21.73 14.99
C TYR A 496 -8.89 -22.45 14.14
N GLY A 497 -9.06 -23.76 14.32
CA GLY A 497 -10.11 -24.55 13.66
C GLY A 497 -11.52 -24.07 14.04
N LEU A 498 -11.78 -23.78 15.32
CA LEU A 498 -13.04 -23.19 15.77
C LEU A 498 -13.27 -21.80 15.18
N ALA A 499 -12.23 -20.99 15.04
CA ALA A 499 -12.31 -19.66 14.44
C ALA A 499 -12.66 -19.68 12.94
N VAL A 500 -12.38 -20.78 12.21
CA VAL A 500 -12.77 -20.90 10.80
C VAL A 500 -14.28 -20.78 10.62
N VAL A 501 -15.08 -21.24 11.57
CA VAL A 501 -16.55 -21.27 11.46
C VAL A 501 -17.16 -19.86 11.36
N PRO A 502 -17.01 -18.96 12.37
CA PRO A 502 -17.59 -17.62 12.27
C PRO A 502 -16.98 -16.82 11.12
N LEU A 503 -15.69 -16.98 10.79
CA LEU A 503 -15.07 -16.30 9.65
C LEU A 503 -15.63 -16.78 8.31
N GLY A 504 -15.74 -18.09 8.13
CA GLY A 504 -16.31 -18.71 6.92
C GLY A 504 -17.75 -18.28 6.70
N LEU A 505 -18.57 -18.28 7.75
CA LEU A 505 -19.97 -17.81 7.68
C LEU A 505 -20.04 -16.31 7.35
N ALA A 506 -19.20 -15.48 7.97
CA ALA A 506 -19.18 -14.05 7.69
C ALA A 506 -18.77 -13.76 6.23
N VAL A 507 -17.80 -14.48 5.67
CA VAL A 507 -17.45 -14.36 4.25
C VAL A 507 -18.58 -14.86 3.36
N LEU A 508 -19.21 -15.99 3.68
CA LEU A 508 -20.34 -16.52 2.92
C LEU A 508 -21.48 -15.50 2.85
N PHE A 509 -21.91 -14.93 3.98
CA PHE A 509 -23.00 -13.95 4.04
C PHE A 509 -22.60 -12.55 3.57
N SER A 510 -21.31 -12.27 3.37
CA SER A 510 -20.89 -11.06 2.64
C SER A 510 -21.30 -11.10 1.17
N PHE A 511 -21.48 -12.31 0.63
CA PHE A 511 -21.75 -12.58 -0.79
C PHE A 511 -20.82 -11.78 -1.71
N SER A 512 -19.55 -11.64 -1.30
CA SER A 512 -18.51 -11.04 -2.11
C SER A 512 -18.10 -12.02 -3.22
N LYS A 513 -18.49 -11.72 -4.46
CA LYS A 513 -18.13 -12.49 -5.65
C LYS A 513 -16.62 -12.71 -5.74
N GLY A 514 -15.83 -11.66 -5.48
CA GLY A 514 -14.37 -11.73 -5.53
C GLY A 514 -13.78 -12.66 -4.47
N ALA A 515 -14.32 -12.67 -3.25
CA ALA A 515 -13.84 -13.57 -2.20
C ALA A 515 -14.23 -15.02 -2.46
N LEU A 516 -15.49 -15.27 -2.81
CA LEU A 516 -16.05 -16.63 -2.93
C LEU A 516 -15.60 -17.37 -4.19
N ILE A 517 -15.35 -16.65 -5.29
CA ILE A 517 -15.03 -17.26 -6.59
C ILE A 517 -13.53 -17.27 -6.86
N LEU A 518 -12.79 -16.23 -6.43
CA LEU A 518 -11.37 -16.08 -6.74
C LEU A 518 -10.49 -16.18 -5.49
N GLY A 519 -10.65 -15.24 -4.55
CA GLY A 519 -9.73 -15.05 -3.42
C GLY A 519 -9.54 -16.30 -2.56
N ILE A 520 -10.61 -16.81 -1.96
CA ILE A 520 -10.56 -17.98 -1.07
C ILE A 520 -10.18 -19.24 -1.84
N PRO A 521 -10.84 -19.60 -2.97
CA PRO A 521 -10.47 -20.81 -3.71
C PRO A 521 -9.00 -20.85 -4.10
N ILE A 522 -8.45 -19.75 -4.66
CA ILE A 522 -7.04 -19.68 -5.06
C ILE A 522 -6.13 -19.76 -3.82
N SER A 523 -6.48 -19.12 -2.70
CA SER A 523 -5.67 -19.21 -1.48
C SER A 523 -5.56 -20.62 -0.91
N LEU A 524 -6.65 -21.39 -0.92
CA LEU A 524 -6.70 -22.78 -0.44
C LEU A 524 -6.00 -23.73 -1.41
N LEU A 525 -6.11 -23.48 -2.72
CA LEU A 525 -5.39 -24.22 -3.74
C LEU A 525 -3.86 -24.01 -3.61
N VAL A 526 -3.41 -22.76 -3.44
CA VAL A 526 -2.01 -22.43 -3.20
C VAL A 526 -1.51 -23.04 -1.89
N LEU A 527 -2.30 -22.99 -0.81
CA LEU A 527 -1.97 -23.66 0.44
C LEU A 527 -1.79 -25.16 0.25
N GLY A 528 -2.71 -25.83 -0.44
CA GLY A 528 -2.62 -27.28 -0.74
C GLY A 528 -1.42 -27.64 -1.61
N LEU A 529 -1.15 -26.86 -2.65
CA LEU A 529 0.04 -26.97 -3.51
C LEU A 529 1.33 -26.89 -2.69
N LEU A 530 1.42 -25.94 -1.75
CA LEU A 530 2.63 -25.69 -0.97
C LEU A 530 2.81 -26.68 0.19
N ALA A 531 1.72 -27.22 0.73
CA ALA A 531 1.72 -28.22 1.81
C ALA A 531 2.20 -29.62 1.35
N SER A 532 2.21 -29.88 0.03
CA SER A 532 2.67 -31.09 -0.69
C SER A 532 1.73 -32.31 -0.72
N GLY A 533 1.96 -33.20 -1.70
CA GLY A 533 1.35 -34.54 -1.79
C GLY A 533 -0.18 -34.54 -1.92
N PRO A 534 -0.91 -35.20 -1.01
CA PRO A 534 -2.37 -35.35 -1.11
C PRO A 534 -3.14 -34.04 -0.89
N TRP A 535 -2.51 -33.03 -0.27
CA TRP A 535 -3.18 -31.77 0.05
C TRP A 535 -3.54 -30.94 -1.17
N PHE A 536 -2.80 -31.10 -2.28
CA PHE A 536 -3.19 -30.50 -3.56
C PHE A 536 -4.54 -31.06 -4.04
N TRP A 537 -4.65 -32.39 -4.08
CA TRP A 537 -5.87 -33.07 -4.50
C TRP A 537 -7.02 -32.84 -3.52
N ALA A 538 -6.75 -32.77 -2.22
CA ALA A 538 -7.75 -32.41 -1.21
C ALA A 538 -8.28 -30.98 -1.43
N SER A 539 -7.41 -29.99 -1.67
CA SER A 539 -7.82 -28.62 -1.99
C SER A 539 -8.62 -28.56 -3.30
N LEU A 540 -8.18 -29.29 -4.33
CA LEU A 540 -8.87 -29.35 -5.62
C LEU A 540 -10.26 -29.99 -5.49
N GLY A 541 -10.36 -31.11 -4.77
CA GLY A 541 -11.62 -31.78 -4.48
C GLY A 541 -12.55 -30.91 -3.65
N ALA A 542 -12.04 -30.24 -2.61
CA ALA A 542 -12.83 -29.31 -1.81
C ALA A 542 -13.34 -28.12 -2.65
N MET A 543 -12.53 -27.61 -3.58
CA MET A 543 -12.92 -26.55 -4.51
C MET A 543 -14.00 -27.03 -5.49
N ALA A 544 -13.89 -28.27 -6.00
CA ALA A 544 -14.92 -28.87 -6.85
C ALA A 544 -16.25 -29.05 -6.10
N VAL A 545 -16.20 -29.57 -4.87
CA VAL A 545 -17.38 -29.70 -4.00
C VAL A 545 -17.99 -28.32 -3.71
N ALA A 546 -17.17 -27.32 -3.39
CA ALA A 546 -17.65 -25.95 -3.17
C ALA A 546 -18.28 -25.34 -4.42
N ALA A 547 -17.71 -25.60 -5.60
CA ALA A 547 -18.28 -25.14 -6.88
C ALA A 547 -19.65 -25.77 -7.14
N VAL A 548 -19.81 -27.08 -6.88
CA VAL A 548 -21.11 -27.76 -6.98
C VAL A 548 -22.09 -27.22 -5.94
N ALA A 549 -21.66 -27.06 -4.69
CA ALA A 549 -22.48 -26.48 -3.61
C ALA A 549 -22.87 -25.02 -3.87
N ALA A 550 -22.12 -24.31 -4.71
CA ALA A 550 -22.40 -22.94 -5.12
C ALA A 550 -23.39 -22.82 -6.29
N VAL A 551 -23.77 -23.92 -6.95
CA VAL A 551 -24.73 -23.90 -8.07
C VAL A 551 -26.07 -23.22 -7.69
N PRO A 552 -26.66 -23.45 -6.50
CA PRO A 552 -27.85 -22.73 -6.08
C PRO A 552 -27.63 -21.21 -5.96
N LEU A 553 -26.43 -20.77 -5.57
CA LEU A 553 -26.12 -19.33 -5.50
C LEU A 553 -26.21 -18.67 -6.87
N LEU A 554 -25.83 -19.36 -7.95
CA LEU A 554 -25.88 -18.83 -9.32
C LEU A 554 -27.30 -18.45 -9.76
N ARG A 555 -28.33 -19.04 -9.15
CA ARG A 555 -29.75 -18.70 -9.42
C ARG A 555 -30.25 -17.49 -8.64
N THR A 556 -29.48 -17.00 -7.67
CA THR A 556 -29.86 -15.80 -6.91
C THR A 556 -29.67 -14.54 -7.75
N PRO A 557 -30.47 -13.47 -7.51
CA PRO A 557 -30.33 -12.22 -8.25
C PRO A 557 -28.92 -11.63 -8.23
N ARG A 558 -28.18 -11.91 -7.15
CA ARG A 558 -26.81 -11.46 -6.96
C ARG A 558 -25.83 -12.09 -7.95
N PHE A 559 -25.95 -13.38 -8.24
CA PHE A 559 -25.00 -14.13 -9.08
C PHE A 559 -25.54 -14.45 -10.48
N ALA A 560 -26.83 -14.27 -10.74
CA ALA A 560 -27.41 -14.50 -12.07
C ALA A 560 -26.77 -13.60 -13.15
N SER A 561 -26.41 -12.37 -12.80
CA SER A 561 -25.71 -11.40 -13.67
C SER A 561 -24.19 -11.47 -13.57
N LEU A 562 -23.60 -12.57 -13.07
CA LEU A 562 -22.15 -12.69 -12.90
C LEU A 562 -21.38 -12.49 -14.22
N LEU A 563 -21.88 -13.09 -15.29
CA LEU A 563 -21.29 -13.07 -16.63
C LEU A 563 -21.92 -12.01 -17.55
N ASP A 564 -22.83 -11.18 -17.04
CA ASP A 564 -23.44 -10.11 -17.82
C ASP A 564 -22.46 -8.95 -17.98
N THR A 565 -21.97 -8.74 -19.20
CA THR A 565 -21.05 -7.65 -19.55
C THR A 565 -21.77 -6.43 -20.12
N GLN A 566 -23.09 -6.45 -20.22
CA GLN A 566 -23.90 -5.36 -20.77
C GLN A 566 -24.63 -4.57 -19.67
N SER A 567 -24.87 -5.18 -18.50
CA SER A 567 -25.49 -4.51 -17.37
C SER A 567 -24.91 -4.93 -16.01
N GLY A 568 -25.27 -4.19 -14.95
CA GLY A 568 -24.92 -4.52 -13.57
C GLY A 568 -23.43 -4.40 -13.21
N THR A 569 -23.03 -5.07 -12.13
CA THR A 569 -21.71 -4.87 -11.51
C THR A 569 -20.50 -5.23 -12.39
N THR A 570 -20.64 -6.22 -13.27
CA THR A 570 -19.54 -6.62 -14.17
C THR A 570 -19.36 -5.61 -15.30
N PHE A 571 -20.45 -5.12 -15.90
CA PHE A 571 -20.41 -4.02 -16.85
C PHE A 571 -19.69 -2.78 -16.29
N PHE A 572 -20.09 -2.27 -15.12
CA PHE A 572 -19.48 -1.07 -14.54
C PHE A 572 -17.98 -1.27 -14.22
N ARG A 573 -17.56 -2.48 -13.81
CA ARG A 573 -16.14 -2.81 -13.63
C ARG A 573 -15.36 -2.74 -14.94
N LEU A 574 -15.90 -3.25 -16.04
CA LEU A 574 -15.23 -3.20 -17.33
C LEU A 574 -15.06 -1.76 -17.83
N GLN A 575 -16.08 -0.92 -17.64
CA GLN A 575 -15.98 0.51 -17.97
C GLN A 575 -14.95 1.22 -17.09
N LEU A 576 -14.97 0.96 -15.78
CA LEU A 576 -13.99 1.50 -14.84
C LEU A 576 -12.55 1.11 -15.22
N TRP A 577 -12.32 -0.13 -15.67
CA TRP A 577 -11.01 -0.58 -16.12
C TRP A 577 -10.55 0.11 -17.39
N ARG A 578 -11.46 0.33 -18.36
CA ARG A 578 -11.16 1.13 -19.57
C ARG A 578 -10.78 2.57 -19.21
N SER A 579 -11.54 3.20 -18.32
CA SER A 579 -11.24 4.53 -17.78
C SER A 579 -9.87 4.57 -17.07
N SER A 580 -9.60 3.58 -16.22
CA SER A 580 -8.34 3.48 -15.47
C SER A 580 -7.14 3.24 -16.37
N TRP A 581 -7.30 2.45 -17.43
CA TRP A 581 -6.26 2.23 -18.43
C TRP A 581 -5.93 3.52 -19.18
N THR A 582 -6.96 4.26 -19.61
CA THR A 582 -6.79 5.57 -20.26
C THR A 582 -6.10 6.57 -19.33
N MET A 583 -6.50 6.61 -18.06
CA MET A 583 -5.86 7.42 -17.02
C MET A 583 -4.37 7.06 -16.84
N PHE A 584 -4.02 5.77 -16.87
CA PHE A 584 -2.62 5.35 -16.79
C PHE A 584 -1.82 5.79 -18.02
N LEU A 585 -2.37 5.66 -19.23
CA LEU A 585 -1.71 6.09 -20.46
C LEU A 585 -1.42 7.59 -20.49
N ASP A 586 -2.30 8.40 -19.90
CA ASP A 586 -2.12 9.85 -19.75
C ASP A 586 -1.07 10.21 -18.67
N HIS A 587 -0.87 9.35 -17.66
CA HIS A 587 0.03 9.57 -16.53
C HIS A 587 1.00 8.40 -16.26
N PRO A 588 1.82 7.99 -17.25
CA PRO A 588 2.49 6.69 -17.22
C PRO A 588 3.61 6.57 -16.18
N TRP A 589 4.26 7.67 -15.78
CA TRP A 589 5.46 7.58 -14.94
C TRP A 589 5.16 7.54 -13.45
N LEU A 590 4.35 8.50 -12.98
CA LEU A 590 4.06 8.72 -11.55
C LEU A 590 2.56 8.62 -11.24
N GLY A 591 1.71 8.30 -12.21
CA GLY A 591 0.27 8.26 -12.03
C GLY A 591 -0.33 9.63 -11.72
N VAL A 592 -1.59 9.63 -11.31
CA VAL A 592 -2.31 10.84 -10.85
C VAL A 592 -2.04 11.16 -9.37
N GLY A 593 -1.28 10.31 -8.68
CA GLY A 593 -0.96 10.45 -7.27
C GLY A 593 -1.91 9.69 -6.33
N PRO A 594 -1.49 9.46 -5.08
CA PRO A 594 -2.34 8.88 -4.04
C PRO A 594 -3.67 9.65 -3.87
N ASP A 595 -4.79 8.94 -3.76
CA ASP A 595 -6.15 9.43 -3.46
C ASP A 595 -6.74 10.43 -4.48
N ASN A 596 -6.09 10.56 -5.64
CA ASN A 596 -6.51 11.46 -6.71
C ASN A 596 -7.43 10.75 -7.74
N PHE A 597 -7.51 9.41 -7.70
CA PHE A 597 -8.29 8.62 -8.66
C PHE A 597 -9.74 9.09 -8.79
N LEU A 598 -10.45 9.31 -7.67
CA LEU A 598 -11.86 9.74 -7.69
C LEU A 598 -12.05 11.03 -8.50
N TYR A 599 -11.19 12.01 -8.25
CA TYR A 599 -11.29 13.34 -8.86
C TYR A 599 -11.06 13.27 -10.36
N HIS A 600 -10.02 12.55 -10.79
CA HIS A 600 -9.73 12.34 -12.21
C HIS A 600 -10.78 11.46 -12.89
N TYR A 601 -11.21 10.38 -12.24
CA TYR A 601 -12.24 9.49 -12.78
C TYR A 601 -13.52 10.27 -13.03
N ARG A 602 -14.07 10.93 -12.02
CA ARG A 602 -15.32 11.70 -12.15
C ARG A 602 -15.24 12.83 -13.18
N SER A 603 -14.11 13.52 -13.25
CA SER A 603 -13.98 14.75 -14.04
C SER A 603 -13.45 14.55 -15.45
N ARG A 604 -12.76 13.46 -15.74
CA ARG A 604 -12.08 13.29 -17.02
C ARG A 604 -12.34 11.92 -17.59
N TYR A 605 -12.14 10.87 -16.81
CA TYR A 605 -12.06 9.53 -17.37
C TYR A 605 -13.36 8.73 -17.30
N ILE A 606 -14.40 9.22 -16.63
CA ILE A 606 -15.69 8.52 -16.55
C ILE A 606 -16.32 8.42 -17.93
N LEU A 607 -16.67 7.21 -18.33
CA LEU A 607 -17.35 6.97 -19.59
C LEU A 607 -18.83 7.37 -19.44
N PRO A 608 -19.47 7.96 -20.48
CA PRO A 608 -20.89 8.28 -20.50
C PRO A 608 -21.80 7.16 -19.99
N ALA A 609 -21.49 5.92 -20.35
CA ALA A 609 -22.25 4.73 -19.95
C ALA A 609 -22.03 4.30 -18.48
N ALA A 610 -20.98 4.80 -17.81
CA ALA A 610 -20.63 4.48 -16.42
C ALA A 610 -21.01 5.58 -15.41
N TRP A 611 -21.74 6.61 -15.87
CA TRP A 611 -22.11 7.76 -15.06
C TRP A 611 -22.79 7.43 -13.72
N GLN A 612 -23.59 6.36 -13.67
CA GLN A 612 -24.30 5.93 -12.46
C GLN A 612 -23.33 5.65 -11.29
N GLU A 613 -22.11 5.23 -11.61
CA GLU A 613 -21.07 4.85 -10.66
C GLU A 613 -19.95 5.90 -10.59
N ARG A 614 -20.30 7.19 -10.67
CA ARG A 614 -19.33 8.31 -10.69
C ARG A 614 -18.55 8.57 -9.39
N ASN A 615 -18.86 7.84 -8.32
CA ASN A 615 -18.33 8.05 -6.98
C ASN A 615 -17.36 6.94 -6.55
N ILE A 616 -16.58 6.42 -7.50
CA ILE A 616 -15.59 5.36 -7.27
C ILE A 616 -14.19 5.97 -7.12
N SER A 617 -13.49 5.60 -6.05
CA SER A 617 -12.15 6.12 -5.68
C SER A 617 -10.99 5.18 -5.99
N GLN A 618 -11.23 4.07 -6.69
CA GLN A 618 -10.27 3.00 -6.91
C GLN A 618 -10.62 2.23 -8.19
N ALA A 619 -9.63 1.66 -8.86
CA ALA A 619 -9.80 0.96 -10.14
C ALA A 619 -10.45 -0.43 -9.98
N HIS A 620 -10.53 -0.95 -8.75
CA HIS A 620 -10.98 -2.33 -8.47
C HIS A 620 -10.21 -3.38 -9.31
N ASN A 621 -8.91 -3.14 -9.49
CA ASN A 621 -7.95 -4.07 -10.05
C ASN A 621 -6.57 -3.65 -9.55
N ILE A 622 -5.84 -4.56 -8.92
CA ILE A 622 -4.59 -4.25 -8.23
C ILE A 622 -3.53 -3.67 -9.17
N LEU A 623 -3.45 -4.11 -10.42
CA LEU A 623 -2.48 -3.57 -11.37
C LEU A 623 -2.87 -2.14 -11.76
N LEU A 624 -4.15 -1.92 -12.07
CA LEU A 624 -4.65 -0.59 -12.43
C LEU A 624 -4.62 0.38 -11.26
N ASP A 625 -4.82 -0.07 -10.02
CA ASP A 625 -4.66 0.76 -8.83
C ASP A 625 -3.21 1.25 -8.72
N TYR A 626 -2.23 0.34 -8.77
CA TYR A 626 -0.82 0.73 -8.73
C TYR A 626 -0.43 1.64 -9.90
N ALA A 627 -0.93 1.33 -11.11
CA ALA A 627 -0.65 2.09 -12.32
C ALA A 627 -1.25 3.50 -12.28
N THR A 628 -2.51 3.65 -11.88
CA THR A 628 -3.17 4.97 -11.84
C THR A 628 -2.62 5.83 -10.70
N ARG A 629 -2.27 5.24 -9.55
CA ARG A 629 -1.79 6.00 -8.38
C ARG A 629 -0.32 6.40 -8.49
N MET A 630 0.52 5.54 -9.08
CA MET A 630 1.99 5.69 -9.07
C MET A 630 2.67 5.41 -10.42
N GLY A 631 1.91 5.18 -11.49
CA GLY A 631 2.46 4.90 -12.82
C GLY A 631 3.28 3.60 -12.88
N ILE A 632 4.24 3.58 -13.80
CA ILE A 632 5.22 2.51 -13.98
C ILE A 632 6.04 2.31 -12.70
N ALA A 633 6.37 3.39 -11.98
CA ALA A 633 7.08 3.28 -10.69
C ALA A 633 6.27 2.44 -9.69
N GLY A 634 4.95 2.66 -9.63
CA GLY A 634 4.01 1.82 -8.88
C GLY A 634 4.03 0.36 -9.33
N LEU A 635 3.86 0.10 -10.62
CA LEU A 635 3.85 -1.27 -11.16
C LEU A 635 5.14 -2.03 -10.83
N VAL A 636 6.30 -1.37 -10.98
CA VAL A 636 7.61 -1.93 -10.61
C VAL A 636 7.69 -2.20 -9.10
N ALA A 637 7.20 -1.27 -8.27
CA ALA A 637 7.19 -1.46 -6.82
C ALA A 637 6.33 -2.66 -6.40
N GLY A 638 5.11 -2.76 -6.95
CA GLY A 638 4.21 -3.88 -6.72
C GLY A 638 4.82 -5.21 -7.17
N ALA A 639 5.34 -5.29 -8.41
CA ALA A 639 5.97 -6.50 -8.93
C ALA A 639 7.21 -6.91 -8.13
N TRP A 640 8.04 -5.93 -7.71
CA TRP A 640 9.22 -6.20 -6.92
C TRP A 640 8.86 -6.70 -5.51
N LEU A 641 7.87 -6.09 -4.84
CA LEU A 641 7.36 -6.57 -3.56
C LEU A 641 6.89 -8.02 -3.66
N GLN A 642 6.13 -8.37 -4.71
CA GLN A 642 5.67 -9.74 -4.92
C GLN A 642 6.82 -10.71 -5.18
N ALA A 643 7.74 -10.37 -6.08
CA ALA A 643 8.89 -11.22 -6.38
C ALA A 643 9.79 -11.42 -5.15
N ALA A 644 10.02 -10.36 -4.36
CA ALA A 644 10.81 -10.43 -3.13
C ALA A 644 10.10 -11.27 -2.05
N PHE A 645 8.79 -11.11 -1.89
CA PHE A 645 7.99 -11.90 -0.96
C PHE A 645 8.07 -13.40 -1.29
N TRP A 646 7.75 -13.80 -2.52
CA TRP A 646 7.72 -15.22 -2.89
C TRP A 646 9.10 -15.86 -2.86
N ARG A 647 10.16 -15.15 -3.26
CA ARG A 647 11.55 -15.64 -3.12
C ARG A 647 11.94 -15.90 -1.67
N LEU A 648 11.41 -15.10 -0.74
CA LEU A 648 11.68 -15.25 0.69
C LEU A 648 10.81 -16.31 1.35
N ALA A 649 9.53 -16.39 0.96
CA ALA A 649 8.53 -17.26 1.57
C ALA A 649 8.63 -18.72 1.10
N LEU A 650 8.88 -18.98 -0.19
CA LEU A 650 8.86 -20.33 -0.75
C LEU A 650 9.79 -21.33 -0.06
N PRO A 651 11.02 -20.98 0.36
CA PRO A 651 11.87 -21.88 1.12
C PRO A 651 11.28 -22.28 2.49
N LEU A 652 10.47 -21.42 3.11
CA LEU A 652 9.90 -21.64 4.45
C LEU A 652 8.87 -22.79 4.48
N ARG A 653 8.34 -23.22 3.33
CA ARG A 653 7.45 -24.39 3.24
C ARG A 653 8.12 -25.71 3.67
N ARG A 654 9.47 -25.72 3.69
CA ARG A 654 10.32 -26.86 4.05
C ARG A 654 10.92 -26.75 5.46
N THR A 655 10.53 -25.73 6.23
CA THR A 655 10.97 -25.61 7.63
C THR A 655 10.48 -26.80 8.45
N THR A 656 11.32 -27.30 9.35
CA THR A 656 11.07 -28.48 10.20
C THR A 656 10.12 -28.19 11.36
N ASP A 657 10.15 -26.97 11.89
CA ASP A 657 9.20 -26.52 12.91
C ASP A 657 7.78 -26.46 12.31
N PRO A 658 6.83 -27.27 12.82
CA PRO A 658 5.48 -27.35 12.29
C PRO A 658 4.69 -26.05 12.46
N ASP A 659 4.87 -25.33 13.57
CA ASP A 659 4.17 -24.07 13.85
C ASP A 659 4.65 -22.98 12.88
N ARG A 660 5.97 -22.82 12.72
CA ARG A 660 6.56 -21.86 11.76
C ARG A 660 6.21 -22.20 10.32
N ARG A 661 6.22 -23.49 9.96
CA ARG A 661 5.81 -23.97 8.63
C ARG A 661 4.33 -23.68 8.37
N ALA A 662 3.45 -23.95 9.33
CA ALA A 662 2.02 -23.67 9.20
C ALA A 662 1.75 -22.17 9.02
N LEU A 663 2.41 -21.32 9.81
CA LEU A 663 2.33 -19.87 9.64
C LEU A 663 2.82 -19.43 8.26
N ALA A 664 3.97 -19.92 7.79
CA ALA A 664 4.48 -19.59 6.46
C ALA A 664 3.52 -19.99 5.32
N LEU A 665 2.92 -21.19 5.39
CA LEU A 665 1.91 -21.64 4.44
C LEU A 665 0.67 -20.75 4.46
N GLY A 666 0.20 -20.38 5.65
CA GLY A 666 -0.93 -19.47 5.84
C GLY A 666 -0.67 -18.07 5.27
N LEU A 667 0.52 -17.51 5.50
CA LEU A 667 0.91 -16.20 4.97
C LEU A 667 1.07 -16.21 3.44
N MET A 668 1.55 -17.31 2.85
CA MET A 668 1.55 -17.49 1.40
C MET A 668 0.13 -17.60 0.83
N GLY A 669 -0.78 -18.31 1.52
CA GLY A 669 -2.21 -18.33 1.18
C GLY A 669 -2.86 -16.95 1.30
N SER A 670 -2.53 -16.18 2.34
CA SER A 670 -2.97 -14.79 2.52
C SER A 670 -2.54 -13.91 1.34
N MET A 671 -1.27 -14.02 0.91
CA MET A 671 -0.75 -13.29 -0.26
C MET A 671 -1.42 -13.74 -1.57
N ALA A 672 -1.71 -15.04 -1.71
CA ALA A 672 -2.46 -15.54 -2.86
C ALA A 672 -3.89 -14.99 -2.91
N ASN A 673 -4.60 -14.90 -1.77
CA ASN A 673 -5.90 -14.23 -1.69
C ASN A 673 -5.77 -12.74 -2.05
N PHE A 674 -4.75 -12.04 -1.52
CA PHE A 674 -4.48 -10.64 -1.83
C PHE A 674 -4.38 -10.41 -3.35
N LEU A 675 -3.62 -11.26 -4.06
CA LEU A 675 -3.47 -11.16 -5.51
C LEU A 675 -4.76 -11.53 -6.25
N ALA A 676 -5.34 -12.69 -5.94
CA ALA A 676 -6.50 -13.24 -6.64
C ALA A 676 -7.75 -12.35 -6.50
N HIS A 677 -8.09 -11.95 -5.27
CA HIS A 677 -9.19 -11.03 -5.03
C HIS A 677 -8.85 -9.64 -5.59
N GLY A 678 -7.56 -9.24 -5.53
CA GLY A 678 -7.06 -7.99 -6.08
C GLY A 678 -7.23 -7.83 -7.59
N LEU A 679 -7.36 -8.92 -8.36
CA LEU A 679 -7.64 -8.81 -9.80
C LEU A 679 -9.02 -8.21 -10.10
N VAL A 680 -9.93 -8.24 -9.13
CA VAL A 680 -11.30 -7.75 -9.31
C VAL A 680 -11.72 -6.69 -8.28
N ASP A 681 -10.97 -6.47 -7.21
CA ASP A 681 -11.35 -5.52 -6.16
C ASP A 681 -10.12 -4.81 -5.56
N ALA A 682 -10.33 -3.77 -4.76
CA ALA A 682 -9.23 -2.98 -4.19
C ALA A 682 -8.58 -3.69 -3.01
N SER A 683 -7.58 -4.50 -3.34
CA SER A 683 -6.89 -5.35 -2.38
C SER A 683 -5.66 -4.69 -1.76
N HIS A 684 -5.38 -3.41 -1.94
CA HIS A 684 -4.23 -2.78 -1.25
C HIS A 684 -4.59 -1.47 -0.59
N PHE A 685 -5.15 -0.52 -1.33
CA PHE A 685 -5.29 0.86 -0.89
C PHE A 685 -6.53 1.09 -0.01
N LEU A 686 -6.65 0.30 1.05
CA LEU A 686 -7.54 0.51 2.20
C LEU A 686 -6.72 0.27 3.48
N ILE A 687 -7.00 1.00 4.56
CA ILE A 687 -6.10 1.07 5.73
C ILE A 687 -5.83 -0.32 6.31
N ASP A 688 -6.89 -1.06 6.64
CA ASP A 688 -6.82 -2.42 7.16
C ASP A 688 -6.06 -3.38 6.23
N LEU A 689 -6.28 -3.26 4.92
CA LEU A 689 -5.65 -4.10 3.91
C LEU A 689 -4.15 -3.76 3.74
N ALA A 690 -3.76 -2.50 3.84
CA ALA A 690 -2.37 -2.08 3.80
C ALA A 690 -1.63 -2.59 5.06
N PHE A 691 -2.23 -2.45 6.24
CA PHE A 691 -1.70 -3.02 7.48
C PHE A 691 -1.55 -4.54 7.39
N ALA A 692 -2.57 -5.27 6.92
CA ALA A 692 -2.51 -6.71 6.75
C ALA A 692 -1.42 -7.15 5.74
N PHE A 693 -1.23 -6.37 4.66
CA PHE A 693 -0.19 -6.61 3.68
C PHE A 693 1.21 -6.46 4.29
N PHE A 694 1.51 -5.32 4.93
CA PHE A 694 2.82 -5.09 5.55
C PHE A 694 3.09 -5.96 6.78
N LEU A 695 2.05 -6.35 7.53
CA LEU A 695 2.13 -7.37 8.56
C LEU A 695 2.58 -8.71 7.95
N THR A 696 1.96 -9.13 6.85
CA THR A 696 2.32 -10.37 6.13
C THR A 696 3.78 -10.34 5.66
N LEU A 697 4.24 -9.20 5.10
CA LEU A 697 5.65 -9.02 4.71
C LEU A 697 6.59 -9.12 5.92
N GLY A 698 6.25 -8.47 7.03
CA GLY A 698 7.06 -8.43 8.25
C GLY A 698 7.20 -9.80 8.90
N LEU A 699 6.10 -10.57 8.96
CA LEU A 699 6.10 -11.92 9.53
C LEU A 699 6.94 -12.90 8.71
N VAL A 700 6.82 -12.89 7.37
CA VAL A 700 7.67 -13.72 6.50
C VAL A 700 9.14 -13.34 6.62
N GLN A 701 9.43 -12.04 6.70
CA GLN A 701 10.80 -11.55 6.89
C GLN A 701 11.41 -12.04 8.21
N TRP A 702 10.66 -11.99 9.29
CA TRP A 702 11.08 -12.49 10.61
C TRP A 702 11.31 -14.01 10.59
N LEU A 703 10.40 -14.80 10.01
CA LEU A 703 10.55 -16.25 9.87
C LEU A 703 11.83 -16.63 9.09
N ALA A 704 12.15 -15.86 8.05
CA ALA A 704 13.31 -16.10 7.21
C ALA A 704 14.64 -15.70 7.87
N SER A 705 14.66 -14.67 8.73
CA SER A 705 15.88 -14.32 9.48
C SER A 705 16.27 -15.41 10.48
N GLU A 706 15.28 -15.97 11.18
CA GLU A 706 15.53 -16.97 12.23
C GLU A 706 16.02 -18.30 11.64
N THR A 707 15.44 -18.72 10.51
CA THR A 707 15.85 -19.94 9.80
C THR A 707 17.30 -19.87 9.28
N ARG A 708 17.81 -18.66 9.00
CA ARG A 708 19.21 -18.46 8.58
C ARG A 708 20.19 -18.47 9.75
N MET A 709 19.75 -18.08 10.95
CA MET A 709 20.58 -18.12 12.15
C MET A 709 20.77 -19.56 12.64
N SER A 710 19.66 -20.31 12.78
CA SER A 710 19.73 -21.73 13.17
C SER A 710 20.65 -22.54 12.25
N ARG A 711 20.60 -22.31 10.93
CA ARG A 711 21.51 -22.99 9.99
C ARG A 711 22.97 -22.59 10.18
N ARG A 712 23.31 -21.37 10.59
CA ARG A 712 24.71 -20.96 10.77
C ARG A 712 25.32 -21.55 12.02
N ASP A 713 24.54 -21.73 13.07
CA ASP A 713 25.00 -22.32 14.32
C ASP A 713 25.34 -23.82 14.14
N GLU A 714 24.59 -24.55 13.28
CA GLU A 714 24.87 -25.94 12.91
C GLU A 714 26.19 -26.16 12.12
N TRP A 715 26.77 -25.14 11.46
CA TRP A 715 28.07 -25.26 10.77
C TRP A 715 29.28 -24.93 11.65
N HIS A 716 29.03 -24.44 12.87
CA HIS A 716 30.06 -24.05 13.82
C HIS A 716 30.20 -25.00 15.02
N GLU A 717 29.36 -26.04 15.08
CA GLU A 717 29.57 -27.26 15.87
C GLU A 717 30.32 -28.31 15.03
#